data_AF-A0A447CRU3-F1
#
_entry.id   AF-A0A447CRU3-F1
#
_cell.length_a   1.000
_cell.length_b   1.000
_cell.length_c   1.000
_cell.angle_alpha   90.00
_cell.angle_beta   90.00
_cell.angle_gamma   90.00
#
_symmetry.space_group_name_H-M   'P 1'
#
loop_
_entity.id
_entity.type
_entity.pdbx_description
1 polymer ?
#
loop_
_entity_poly.entity_id
_entity_poly.type
_entity_poly.pdbx_seq_one_letter_code
_entity_poly.pdbx_strand_id
1 'polypeptide(L)'
;MTATVDAPEAEWLLDLRADPGEAVRRLVAGSARFGRLAAAEPEDAAATLLHDAEPDIREAFGRGCLALLKSFRGTMLSLDRAAFTTALGRLAVLVAVVRRTTPRDTVVDLHRNYIAWNAFFETFVVDRGLDLRREYWRILALTQQEAEDAGLAHRRLMPLWLAVCGESGGSGQYDESYLRVALLGLRRLPLGAALSSNEDFVLHGLARWAAWRNPQKRDFLRQWHVLKGDYPHGADFWPARVEATIAATERELSERTKETAAAQETFPAAAWWREDVGAPARPITMKRRPSRAAEPPARERREEILRRVDQPLDGFRTTLDRLVADHRAYADATGDVFYLVRTACNIGMRLIERGPPEERTARGETAVRLAALSFEYSPIDPFPWGLLLRGLQTADRAGDAELVGWESIRRFPEDPHRRTQLATVLAEPLDRPWDAVPLLRDAIRLFPDNAQAPTQLAKLLADRLGRRDEALEVLRTAQHAGAADDLTTSLLHRLQRSRPRGAAPAPPPAARPAAASSTLDLPTAAARRVLFRFEQGLSRLDDVKALLDHHSPDAYLAYVGERTMARPAPVATTFALAFEAAARTGSTEALRALIRRARSLDGVLAGQAIAAMEGRVEPFPLDQIGTGGAARLRLLVDHFANTNAPAPPQRLLLLRDMAASFLSTDMAFPARLLPAA
;
A
#
# COMPACT_ATOMS: atom_id res chain seq x y z
N MET A 1 -2.46 -48.27 -43.53
CA MET A 1 -3.78 -48.08 -42.87
C MET A 1 -3.78 -46.69 -42.29
N THR A 2 -4.69 -45.87 -42.79
CA THR A 2 -4.94 -44.46 -42.52
C THR A 2 -5.22 -44.21 -41.04
N ALA A 3 -4.33 -43.49 -40.36
CA ALA A 3 -4.55 -42.99 -39.02
C ALA A 3 -5.65 -41.92 -39.08
N THR A 4 -6.76 -42.20 -38.42
CA THR A 4 -7.93 -41.34 -38.27
C THR A 4 -7.54 -39.99 -37.67
N VAL A 5 -7.78 -38.93 -38.43
CA VAL A 5 -7.63 -37.50 -38.07
C VAL A 5 -8.79 -37.01 -37.18
N ASP A 6 -9.76 -37.86 -36.83
CA ASP A 6 -10.93 -37.51 -36.02
C ASP A 6 -10.69 -37.65 -34.50
N ALA A 7 -9.68 -36.95 -33.99
CA ALA A 7 -9.50 -36.76 -32.54
C ALA A 7 -9.90 -35.31 -32.20
N PRO A 8 -10.96 -35.06 -31.40
CA PRO A 8 -11.37 -33.71 -31.03
C PRO A 8 -10.25 -32.89 -30.36
N GLU A 9 -9.24 -33.55 -29.77
CA GLU A 9 -8.03 -32.90 -29.26
C GLU A 9 -7.23 -32.19 -30.37
N ALA A 10 -7.17 -32.78 -31.58
CA ALA A 10 -6.50 -32.18 -32.73
C ALA A 10 -7.29 -30.98 -33.28
N GLU A 11 -8.62 -30.98 -33.15
CA GLU A 11 -9.51 -29.88 -33.59
C GLU A 11 -9.23 -28.59 -32.79
N TRP A 12 -9.11 -28.67 -31.46
CA TRP A 12 -8.80 -27.48 -30.64
C TRP A 12 -7.41 -26.90 -30.92
N LEU A 13 -6.40 -27.75 -31.18
CA LEU A 13 -5.05 -27.28 -31.55
C LEU A 13 -5.02 -26.60 -32.93
N LEU A 14 -5.82 -27.10 -33.89
CA LEU A 14 -5.99 -26.46 -35.20
C LEU A 14 -6.73 -25.12 -35.07
N ASP A 15 -7.79 -25.06 -34.26
CA ASP A 15 -8.51 -23.83 -33.95
C ASP A 15 -7.60 -22.79 -33.30
N LEU A 16 -6.72 -23.23 -32.41
CA LEU A 16 -5.75 -22.36 -31.74
C LEU A 16 -4.76 -21.73 -32.72
N ARG A 17 -4.36 -22.47 -33.77
CA ARG A 17 -3.52 -21.97 -34.84
C ARG A 17 -4.26 -20.98 -35.74
N ALA A 18 -5.56 -21.21 -35.99
CA ALA A 18 -6.38 -20.39 -36.88
C ALA A 18 -6.91 -19.09 -36.22
N ASP A 19 -7.53 -19.20 -35.05
CA ASP A 19 -8.02 -18.07 -34.24
C ASP A 19 -7.69 -18.31 -32.76
N PRO A 20 -6.49 -17.89 -32.31
CA PRO A 20 -6.07 -18.13 -30.95
C PRO A 20 -6.95 -17.43 -29.91
N GLY A 21 -7.53 -16.28 -30.25
CA GLY A 21 -8.37 -15.51 -29.34
C GLY A 21 -9.71 -16.19 -29.09
N GLU A 22 -10.33 -16.73 -30.13
CA GLU A 22 -11.59 -17.47 -29.99
C GLU A 22 -11.40 -18.85 -29.37
N ALA A 23 -10.32 -19.57 -29.70
CA ALA A 23 -10.00 -20.86 -29.10
C ALA A 23 -9.81 -20.77 -27.57
N VAL A 24 -9.11 -19.73 -27.10
CA VAL A 24 -8.94 -19.47 -25.66
C VAL A 24 -10.23 -18.96 -25.01
N ARG A 25 -11.07 -18.18 -25.71
CA ARG A 25 -12.41 -17.80 -25.23
C ARG A 25 -13.29 -19.02 -24.99
N ARG A 26 -13.31 -19.96 -25.94
CA ARG A 26 -14.07 -21.21 -25.81
C ARG A 26 -13.56 -22.07 -24.66
N LEU A 27 -12.24 -22.11 -24.45
CA LEU A 27 -11.60 -22.78 -23.31
C LEU A 27 -12.14 -22.26 -21.98
N VAL A 28 -12.02 -20.95 -21.72
CA VAL A 28 -12.43 -20.37 -20.43
C VAL A 28 -13.94 -20.37 -20.23
N ALA A 29 -14.72 -20.48 -21.30
CA ALA A 29 -16.17 -20.64 -21.26
C ALA A 29 -16.61 -22.09 -21.00
N GLY A 30 -15.69 -23.05 -20.93
CA GLY A 30 -16.00 -24.48 -20.78
C GLY A 30 -16.66 -25.10 -22.02
N SER A 31 -16.50 -24.47 -23.19
CA SER A 31 -17.12 -24.89 -24.46
C SER A 31 -16.11 -25.45 -25.46
N ALA A 32 -14.82 -25.49 -25.11
CA ALA A 32 -13.80 -26.13 -25.91
C ALA A 32 -14.01 -27.65 -25.98
N ARG A 33 -13.75 -28.23 -27.15
CA ARG A 33 -13.86 -29.67 -27.37
C ARG A 33 -12.50 -30.30 -27.13
N PHE A 34 -12.40 -31.10 -26.07
CA PHE A 34 -11.16 -31.76 -25.66
C PHE A 34 -11.21 -33.28 -25.74
N GLY A 35 -12.23 -33.84 -26.40
CA GLY A 35 -12.37 -35.28 -26.57
C GLY A 35 -12.29 -36.03 -25.24
N ARG A 36 -11.27 -36.86 -25.07
CA ARG A 36 -11.04 -37.67 -23.87
C ARG A 36 -10.73 -36.85 -22.63
N LEU A 37 -10.30 -35.60 -22.79
CA LEU A 37 -10.00 -34.66 -21.71
C LEU A 37 -11.20 -33.75 -21.35
N ALA A 38 -12.40 -34.01 -21.89
CA ALA A 38 -13.59 -33.18 -21.61
C ALA A 38 -14.00 -33.15 -20.12
N ALA A 39 -13.59 -34.14 -19.33
CA ALA A 39 -13.85 -34.20 -17.89
C ALA A 39 -12.73 -33.55 -17.03
N ALA A 40 -11.62 -33.14 -17.64
CA ALA A 40 -10.52 -32.49 -16.94
C ALA A 40 -10.81 -31.00 -16.74
N GLU A 41 -10.19 -30.41 -15.71
CA GLU A 41 -10.22 -28.95 -15.53
C GLU A 41 -9.55 -28.26 -16.74
N PRO A 42 -10.03 -27.08 -17.15
CA PRO A 42 -9.51 -26.33 -18.29
C PRO A 42 -7.99 -26.18 -18.33
N GLU A 43 -7.37 -25.89 -17.18
CA GLU A 43 -5.92 -25.73 -17.04
C GLU A 43 -5.13 -27.02 -17.25
N ASP A 44 -5.68 -28.15 -16.83
CA ASP A 44 -5.03 -29.46 -16.95
C ASP A 44 -5.19 -30.00 -18.37
N ALA A 45 -6.38 -29.86 -18.96
CA ALA A 45 -6.62 -30.19 -20.37
C ALA A 45 -5.68 -29.39 -21.29
N ALA A 46 -5.59 -28.07 -21.09
CA ALA A 46 -4.69 -27.21 -21.86
C ALA A 46 -3.21 -27.58 -21.63
N ALA A 47 -2.80 -27.83 -20.39
CA ALA A 47 -1.42 -28.21 -20.09
C ALA A 47 -1.00 -29.54 -20.71
N THR A 48 -1.89 -30.54 -20.69
CA THR A 48 -1.64 -31.84 -21.32
C THR A 48 -1.50 -31.70 -22.84
N LEU A 49 -2.41 -30.98 -23.50
CA LEU A 49 -2.36 -30.82 -24.96
C LEU A 49 -1.17 -29.97 -25.43
N LEU A 50 -0.78 -28.95 -24.67
CA LEU A 50 0.33 -28.07 -25.02
C LEU A 50 1.71 -28.67 -24.73
N HIS A 51 1.80 -29.75 -23.94
CA HIS A 51 3.07 -30.37 -23.57
C HIS A 51 3.88 -30.81 -24.79
N ASP A 52 3.22 -31.51 -25.73
CA ASP A 52 3.82 -32.05 -26.95
C ASP A 52 3.51 -31.20 -28.20
N ALA A 53 2.89 -30.03 -28.02
CA ALA A 53 2.48 -29.18 -29.13
C ALA A 53 3.67 -28.47 -29.81
N GLU A 54 3.53 -28.28 -31.12
CA GLU A 54 4.49 -27.53 -31.94
C GLU A 54 4.71 -26.10 -31.38
N PRO A 55 5.92 -25.52 -31.48
CA PRO A 55 6.23 -24.22 -30.91
C PRO A 55 5.28 -23.10 -31.35
N ASP A 56 4.87 -23.09 -32.61
CA ASP A 56 3.97 -22.07 -33.17
C ASP A 56 2.56 -22.14 -32.56
N ILE A 57 2.08 -23.34 -32.20
CA ILE A 57 0.81 -23.55 -31.48
C ILE A 57 0.92 -23.02 -30.05
N ARG A 58 2.05 -23.27 -29.36
CA ARG A 58 2.29 -22.72 -28.01
C ARG A 58 2.39 -21.19 -28.02
N GLU A 59 3.00 -20.62 -29.06
CA GLU A 59 3.03 -19.16 -29.25
C GLU A 59 1.64 -18.60 -29.56
N ALA A 60 0.87 -19.26 -30.43
CA ALA A 60 -0.51 -18.89 -30.71
C ALA A 60 -1.36 -18.88 -29.44
N PHE A 61 -1.25 -19.92 -28.61
CA PHE A 61 -1.89 -19.98 -27.30
C PHE A 61 -1.54 -18.79 -26.41
N GLY A 62 -0.25 -18.44 -26.31
CA GLY A 62 0.20 -17.30 -25.53
C GLY A 62 -0.34 -15.96 -26.05
N ARG A 63 -0.43 -15.78 -27.37
CA ARG A 63 -1.08 -14.58 -27.96
C ARG A 63 -2.57 -14.54 -27.63
N GLY A 64 -3.28 -15.68 -27.70
CA GLY A 64 -4.69 -15.80 -27.35
C GLY A 64 -4.97 -15.46 -25.89
N CYS A 65 -4.20 -16.04 -24.95
CA CYS A 65 -4.29 -15.73 -23.52
C CYS A 65 -4.06 -14.25 -23.23
N LEU A 66 -3.02 -13.66 -23.83
CA LEU A 66 -2.69 -12.25 -23.62
C LEU A 66 -3.78 -11.32 -24.18
N ALA A 67 -4.30 -11.60 -25.37
CA ALA A 67 -5.38 -10.83 -25.99
C ALA A 67 -6.64 -10.86 -25.11
N LEU A 68 -7.01 -12.04 -24.60
CA LEU A 68 -8.18 -12.18 -23.74
C LEU A 68 -8.00 -11.49 -22.38
N LEU A 69 -6.82 -11.60 -21.75
CA LEU A 69 -6.50 -10.85 -20.52
C LEU A 69 -6.62 -9.33 -20.75
N LYS A 70 -6.08 -8.80 -21.86
CA LYS A 70 -6.18 -7.37 -22.21
C LYS A 70 -7.62 -6.95 -22.43
N SER A 71 -8.43 -7.81 -23.05
CA SER A 71 -9.87 -7.58 -23.20
C SER A 71 -10.55 -7.47 -21.82
N PHE A 72 -10.31 -8.42 -20.90
CA PHE A 72 -10.88 -8.34 -19.55
C PHE A 72 -10.47 -7.05 -18.83
N ARG A 73 -9.19 -6.67 -18.92
CA ARG A 73 -8.72 -5.41 -18.31
C ARG A 73 -9.44 -4.18 -18.84
N GLY A 74 -9.77 -4.16 -20.13
CA GLY A 74 -10.43 -3.03 -20.79
C GLY A 74 -11.95 -2.97 -20.54
N THR A 75 -12.62 -4.11 -20.38
CA THR A 75 -14.09 -4.15 -20.40
C THR A 75 -14.73 -4.48 -19.06
N MET A 76 -14.06 -5.24 -18.19
CA MET A 76 -14.70 -5.93 -17.07
C MET A 76 -15.37 -4.97 -16.08
N LEU A 77 -14.77 -3.81 -15.79
CA LEU A 77 -15.33 -2.82 -14.85
C LEU A 77 -16.53 -2.03 -15.42
N SER A 78 -16.83 -2.18 -16.71
CA SER A 78 -17.98 -1.54 -17.37
C SER A 78 -19.18 -2.47 -17.54
N LEU A 79 -19.05 -3.74 -17.16
CA LEU A 79 -20.11 -4.74 -17.30
C LEU A 79 -21.22 -4.54 -16.27
N ASP A 80 -22.44 -4.91 -16.64
CA ASP A 80 -23.53 -5.07 -15.68
C ASP A 80 -23.25 -6.22 -14.71
N ARG A 81 -24.04 -6.33 -13.63
CA ARG A 81 -23.80 -7.32 -12.57
C ARG A 81 -23.77 -8.77 -13.07
N ALA A 82 -24.66 -9.13 -14.00
CA ALA A 82 -24.78 -10.50 -14.49
C ALA A 82 -23.58 -10.85 -15.38
N ALA A 83 -23.29 -9.99 -16.36
CA ALA A 83 -22.14 -10.14 -17.26
C ALA A 83 -20.81 -10.09 -16.49
N PHE A 84 -20.70 -9.25 -15.47
CA PHE A 84 -19.53 -9.15 -14.60
C PHE A 84 -19.25 -10.48 -13.88
N THR A 85 -20.28 -11.10 -13.32
CA THR A 85 -20.11 -12.37 -12.58
C THR A 85 -19.59 -13.47 -13.48
N THR A 86 -20.17 -13.60 -14.68
CA THR A 86 -19.70 -14.56 -15.69
C THR A 86 -18.28 -14.24 -16.16
N ALA A 87 -17.98 -12.97 -16.41
CA ALA A 87 -16.63 -12.55 -16.82
C ALA A 87 -15.59 -12.83 -15.73
N LEU A 88 -15.94 -12.64 -14.45
CA LEU A 88 -15.06 -12.89 -13.31
C LEU A 88 -14.72 -14.37 -13.19
N GLY A 89 -15.71 -15.27 -13.35
CA GLY A 89 -15.46 -16.72 -13.41
C GLY A 89 -14.52 -17.10 -14.55
N ARG A 90 -14.75 -16.57 -15.76
CA ARG A 90 -13.88 -16.82 -16.92
C ARG A 90 -12.46 -16.27 -16.74
N LEU A 91 -12.32 -15.11 -16.11
CA LEU A 91 -11.00 -14.56 -15.77
C LEU A 91 -10.27 -15.44 -14.76
N ALA A 92 -10.97 -15.95 -13.74
CA ALA A 92 -10.38 -16.87 -12.76
C ALA A 92 -9.84 -18.15 -13.43
N VAL A 93 -10.63 -18.74 -14.33
CA VAL A 93 -10.19 -19.89 -15.14
C VAL A 93 -8.99 -19.53 -16.01
N LEU A 94 -9.01 -18.38 -16.69
CA LEU A 94 -7.87 -17.93 -17.51
C LEU A 94 -6.59 -17.76 -16.68
N VAL A 95 -6.69 -17.21 -15.47
CA VAL A 95 -5.56 -17.06 -14.55
C VAL A 95 -5.03 -18.42 -14.11
N ALA A 96 -5.91 -19.38 -13.82
CA ALA A 96 -5.51 -20.76 -13.49
C ALA A 96 -4.78 -21.43 -14.66
N VAL A 97 -5.32 -21.29 -15.88
CA VAL A 97 -4.72 -21.77 -17.13
C VAL A 97 -3.33 -21.16 -17.33
N VAL A 98 -3.21 -19.83 -17.28
CA VAL A 98 -1.91 -19.13 -17.44
C VAL A 98 -0.91 -19.54 -16.38
N ARG A 99 -1.33 -19.74 -15.13
CA ARG A 99 -0.48 -20.22 -14.04
C ARG A 99 0.05 -21.63 -14.28
N ARG A 100 -0.77 -22.51 -14.85
CA ARG A 100 -0.44 -23.92 -15.07
C ARG A 100 0.41 -24.15 -16.32
N THR A 101 0.16 -23.37 -17.37
CA THR A 101 0.75 -23.54 -18.71
C THR A 101 1.89 -22.56 -19.01
N THR A 102 2.02 -21.49 -18.22
CA THR A 102 3.08 -20.48 -18.29
C THR A 102 3.38 -19.97 -19.71
N PRO A 103 2.38 -19.49 -20.48
CA PRO A 103 2.59 -19.09 -21.87
C PRO A 103 3.51 -17.88 -21.96
N ARG A 104 4.66 -18.03 -22.63
CA ARG A 104 5.79 -17.08 -22.62
C ARG A 104 5.36 -15.63 -22.85
N ASP A 105 4.69 -15.34 -23.96
CA ASP A 105 4.29 -13.96 -24.30
C ASP A 105 3.36 -13.34 -23.25
N THR A 106 2.45 -14.14 -22.70
CA THR A 106 1.53 -13.69 -21.66
C THR A 106 2.27 -13.38 -20.38
N VAL A 107 3.10 -14.31 -19.88
CA VAL A 107 3.78 -14.14 -18.59
C VAL A 107 4.82 -13.03 -18.67
N VAL A 108 5.50 -12.88 -19.82
CA VAL A 108 6.41 -11.76 -20.06
C VAL A 108 5.67 -10.42 -20.05
N ASP A 109 4.48 -10.30 -20.66
CA ASP A 109 3.68 -9.07 -20.57
C ASP A 109 3.21 -8.81 -19.13
N LEU A 110 2.76 -9.85 -18.42
CA LEU A 110 2.38 -9.79 -17.00
C LEU A 110 3.54 -9.26 -16.12
N HIS A 111 4.77 -9.62 -16.45
CA HIS A 111 5.99 -9.15 -15.79
C HIS A 111 6.37 -7.72 -16.20
N ARG A 112 6.42 -7.42 -17.50
CA ARG A 112 6.79 -6.10 -18.04
C ARG A 112 5.80 -5.02 -17.58
N ASN A 113 4.51 -5.33 -17.62
CA ASN A 113 3.45 -4.42 -17.24
C ASN A 113 2.95 -4.68 -15.81
N TYR A 114 3.86 -5.10 -14.91
CA TYR A 114 3.55 -5.50 -13.53
C TYR A 114 2.61 -4.52 -12.83
N ILE A 115 2.95 -3.23 -12.96
CA ILE A 115 2.22 -2.12 -12.37
C ILE A 115 0.73 -2.12 -12.77
N ALA A 116 0.45 -2.24 -14.07
CA ALA A 116 -0.91 -2.19 -14.61
C ALA A 116 -1.69 -3.45 -14.26
N TRP A 117 -1.05 -4.61 -14.33
CA TRP A 117 -1.68 -5.88 -14.00
C TRP A 117 -1.95 -6.04 -12.51
N ASN A 118 -1.06 -5.57 -11.65
CA ASN A 118 -1.31 -5.55 -10.21
C ASN A 118 -2.54 -4.70 -9.86
N ALA A 119 -2.67 -3.51 -10.46
CA ALA A 119 -3.82 -2.63 -10.27
C ALA A 119 -5.14 -3.27 -10.74
N PHE A 120 -5.07 -4.05 -11.80
CA PHE A 120 -6.23 -4.80 -12.27
C PHE A 120 -6.60 -5.93 -11.31
N PHE A 121 -5.66 -6.81 -10.98
CA PHE A 121 -5.94 -8.00 -10.16
C PHE A 121 -6.25 -7.68 -8.69
N GLU A 122 -5.74 -6.58 -8.14
CA GLU A 122 -6.09 -6.13 -6.78
C GLU A 122 -7.57 -5.73 -6.63
N THR A 123 -8.28 -5.49 -7.75
CA THR A 123 -9.72 -5.21 -7.76
C THR A 123 -10.55 -6.47 -7.47
N PHE A 124 -10.00 -7.66 -7.65
CA PHE A 124 -10.72 -8.94 -7.57
C PHE A 124 -10.20 -9.81 -6.42
N VAL A 125 -10.26 -9.24 -5.22
CA VAL A 125 -10.01 -9.91 -3.95
C VAL A 125 -11.34 -10.00 -3.19
N VAL A 126 -12.08 -11.09 -3.42
CA VAL A 126 -13.41 -11.28 -2.83
C VAL A 126 -13.29 -11.93 -1.46
N ASP A 127 -12.55 -13.04 -1.39
CA ASP A 127 -12.25 -13.77 -0.17
C ASP A 127 -10.99 -14.63 -0.37
N ARG A 128 -10.69 -15.54 0.57
CA ARG A 128 -9.54 -16.45 0.45
C ARG A 128 -9.65 -17.43 -0.73
N GLY A 129 -10.86 -17.80 -1.15
CA GLY A 129 -11.11 -18.70 -2.28
C GLY A 129 -10.98 -18.02 -3.65
N LEU A 130 -11.34 -16.74 -3.74
CA LEU A 130 -11.22 -15.94 -4.96
C LEU A 130 -10.39 -14.67 -4.73
N ASP A 131 -9.07 -14.85 -4.82
CA ASP A 131 -8.08 -13.78 -4.73
C ASP A 131 -7.19 -13.81 -5.98
N LEU A 132 -7.58 -13.06 -7.01
CA LEU A 132 -6.86 -13.04 -8.27
C LEU A 132 -5.52 -12.29 -8.17
N ARG A 133 -5.35 -11.40 -7.18
CA ARG A 133 -4.05 -10.76 -6.90
C ARG A 133 -3.04 -11.80 -6.44
N ARG A 134 -3.42 -12.68 -5.52
CA ARG A 134 -2.54 -13.75 -5.04
C ARG A 134 -2.18 -14.73 -6.15
N GLU A 135 -3.14 -15.10 -6.99
CA GLU A 135 -2.88 -15.97 -8.15
C GLU A 135 -1.98 -15.29 -9.18
N TYR A 136 -2.20 -14.00 -9.47
CA TYR A 136 -1.32 -13.21 -10.30
C TYR A 136 0.11 -13.16 -9.76
N TRP A 137 0.30 -12.90 -8.46
CA TRP A 137 1.63 -12.93 -7.85
C TRP A 137 2.25 -14.31 -7.85
N ARG A 138 1.44 -15.37 -7.74
CA ARG A 138 1.93 -16.75 -7.91
C ARG A 138 2.41 -17.00 -9.34
N ILE A 139 1.73 -16.48 -10.36
CA ILE A 139 2.22 -16.50 -11.74
C ILE A 139 3.57 -15.81 -11.82
N LEU A 140 3.70 -14.59 -11.29
CA LEU A 140 4.97 -13.86 -11.30
C LEU A 140 6.09 -14.65 -10.61
N ALA A 141 5.83 -15.20 -9.42
CA ALA A 141 6.78 -16.00 -8.67
C ALA A 141 7.22 -17.26 -9.43
N LEU A 142 6.30 -17.92 -10.14
CA LEU A 142 6.61 -19.14 -10.90
C LEU A 142 7.41 -18.85 -12.18
N THR A 143 7.26 -17.65 -12.75
CA THR A 143 7.67 -17.35 -14.14
C THR A 143 8.77 -16.28 -14.25
N GLN A 144 9.58 -16.11 -13.20
CA GLN A 144 10.61 -15.07 -13.16
C GLN A 144 11.75 -15.35 -14.14
N GLN A 145 12.05 -16.61 -14.41
CA GLN A 145 13.11 -17.01 -15.36
C GLN A 145 12.71 -16.63 -16.79
N GLU A 146 11.46 -16.89 -17.17
CA GLU A 146 10.91 -16.54 -18.48
C GLU A 146 10.95 -15.03 -18.72
N ALA A 147 10.79 -14.23 -17.66
CA ALA A 147 10.96 -12.79 -17.73
C ALA A 147 12.44 -12.38 -17.91
N GLU A 148 13.38 -13.01 -17.19
CA GLU A 148 14.82 -12.76 -17.37
C GLU A 148 15.27 -13.14 -18.79
N ASP A 149 14.86 -14.31 -19.29
CA ASP A 149 15.12 -14.80 -20.65
C ASP A 149 14.55 -13.87 -21.73
N ALA A 150 13.57 -13.04 -21.37
CA ALA A 150 12.97 -12.01 -22.22
C ALA A 150 13.60 -10.61 -22.03
N GLY A 151 14.75 -10.53 -21.35
CA GLY A 151 15.57 -9.34 -21.17
C GLY A 151 15.22 -8.47 -19.96
N LEU A 152 14.35 -8.93 -19.05
CA LEU A 152 14.06 -8.18 -17.83
C LEU A 152 15.18 -8.38 -16.80
N ALA A 153 15.41 -7.36 -15.97
CA ALA A 153 16.44 -7.42 -14.95
C ALA A 153 16.24 -8.60 -13.98
N HIS A 154 17.31 -9.37 -13.76
CA HIS A 154 17.35 -10.42 -12.76
C HIS A 154 17.04 -9.86 -11.37
N ARG A 155 16.42 -10.67 -10.50
CA ARG A 155 16.00 -10.32 -9.13
C ARG A 155 15.09 -9.09 -8.98
N ARG A 156 14.52 -8.51 -10.05
CA ARG A 156 13.70 -7.28 -9.95
C ARG A 156 12.51 -7.35 -8.99
N LEU A 157 11.98 -8.55 -8.73
CA LEU A 157 10.85 -8.76 -7.82
C LEU A 157 11.27 -9.18 -6.41
N MET A 158 12.58 -9.37 -6.14
CA MET A 158 13.08 -9.61 -4.77
C MET A 158 12.51 -8.62 -3.76
N PRO A 159 12.50 -7.30 -4.05
CA PRO A 159 12.04 -6.33 -3.06
C PRO A 159 10.53 -6.46 -2.76
N LEU A 160 9.72 -6.77 -3.78
CA LEU A 160 8.30 -7.11 -3.62
C LEU A 160 8.13 -8.31 -2.68
N TRP A 161 8.88 -9.40 -2.89
CA TRP A 161 8.70 -10.60 -2.08
C TRP A 161 9.14 -10.41 -0.63
N LEU A 162 10.24 -9.70 -0.39
CA LEU A 162 10.67 -9.34 0.97
C LEU A 162 9.59 -8.50 1.67
N ALA A 163 8.97 -7.55 0.97
CA ALA A 163 7.86 -6.75 1.50
C ALA A 163 6.66 -7.63 1.86
N VAL A 164 6.19 -8.47 0.93
CA VAL A 164 5.03 -9.35 1.14
C VAL A 164 5.27 -10.31 2.30
N CYS A 165 6.49 -10.83 2.48
CA CYS A 165 6.84 -11.62 3.68
C CYS A 165 6.59 -10.83 4.98
N GLY A 166 7.07 -9.60 5.07
CA GLY A 166 6.88 -8.74 6.24
C GLY A 166 5.44 -8.30 6.48
N GLU A 167 4.59 -8.34 5.45
CA GLU A 167 3.18 -7.91 5.47
C GLU A 167 2.17 -9.07 5.52
N SER A 168 2.61 -10.33 5.53
CA SER A 168 1.72 -11.50 5.48
C SER A 168 1.30 -12.01 6.86
N GLY A 169 0.01 -11.95 7.18
CA GLY A 169 -0.60 -12.48 8.39
C GLY A 169 -0.68 -11.47 9.55
N GLY A 170 -1.46 -11.83 10.58
CA GLY A 170 -1.68 -10.97 11.76
C GLY A 170 -2.28 -9.61 11.38
N SER A 171 -1.66 -8.53 11.85
CA SER A 171 -2.01 -7.14 11.51
C SER A 171 -1.40 -6.65 10.17
N GLY A 172 -0.87 -7.56 9.35
CA GLY A 172 -0.24 -7.22 8.07
C GLY A 172 -1.26 -6.87 6.97
N GLN A 173 -0.78 -6.31 5.86
CA GLN A 173 -1.63 -5.94 4.72
C GLN A 173 -2.25 -7.16 4.02
N TYR A 174 -1.57 -8.31 4.06
CA TYR A 174 -1.98 -9.53 3.39
C TYR A 174 -2.35 -10.61 4.39
N ASP A 175 -3.26 -11.51 4.02
CA ASP A 175 -3.52 -12.70 4.83
C ASP A 175 -2.34 -13.68 4.77
N GLU A 176 -2.32 -14.67 5.68
CA GLU A 176 -1.20 -15.62 5.82
C GLU A 176 -0.88 -16.41 4.54
N SER A 177 -1.84 -16.59 3.63
CA SER A 177 -1.62 -17.35 2.38
C SER A 177 -0.61 -16.69 1.43
N TYR A 178 -0.39 -15.37 1.56
CA TYR A 178 0.57 -14.63 0.75
C TYR A 178 2.03 -14.95 1.10
N LEU A 179 2.31 -15.36 2.34
CA LEU A 179 3.66 -15.73 2.76
C LEU A 179 4.24 -16.83 1.87
N ARG A 180 3.43 -17.84 1.55
CA ARG A 180 3.86 -18.95 0.68
C ARG A 180 4.18 -18.49 -0.74
N VAL A 181 3.43 -17.52 -1.26
CA VAL A 181 3.70 -16.94 -2.59
C VAL A 181 4.98 -16.12 -2.57
N ALA A 182 5.19 -15.32 -1.53
CA ALA A 182 6.41 -14.52 -1.37
C ALA A 182 7.66 -15.39 -1.20
N LEU A 183 7.62 -16.41 -0.33
CA LEU A 183 8.73 -17.35 -0.16
C LEU A 183 9.00 -18.13 -1.45
N LEU A 184 7.97 -18.53 -2.21
CA LEU A 184 8.14 -19.12 -3.54
C LEU A 184 8.84 -18.14 -4.50
N GLY A 185 8.43 -16.87 -4.49
CA GLY A 185 9.04 -15.82 -5.32
C GLY A 185 10.52 -15.60 -5.02
N LEU A 186 10.90 -15.58 -3.73
CA LEU A 186 12.29 -15.51 -3.29
C LEU A 186 13.09 -16.75 -3.72
N ARG A 187 12.51 -17.95 -3.61
CA ARG A 187 13.16 -19.20 -4.04
C ARG A 187 13.41 -19.27 -5.54
N ARG A 188 12.55 -18.62 -6.32
CA ARG A 188 12.56 -18.64 -7.79
C ARG A 188 13.27 -17.41 -8.38
N LEU A 189 13.98 -16.63 -7.57
CA LEU A 189 14.67 -15.44 -8.07
C LEU A 189 15.68 -15.85 -9.16
N PRO A 190 15.68 -15.18 -10.32
CA PRO A 190 16.68 -15.44 -11.33
C PRO A 190 18.06 -15.01 -10.79
N LEU A 191 19.01 -15.95 -10.74
CA LEU A 191 20.27 -15.80 -10.00
C LEU A 191 21.27 -14.86 -10.69
N GLY A 192 21.14 -14.69 -12.01
CA GLY A 192 22.17 -14.07 -12.84
C GLY A 192 23.51 -14.81 -12.76
N ALA A 193 24.59 -14.17 -13.22
CA ALA A 193 25.92 -14.80 -13.26
C ALA A 193 26.65 -14.83 -11.90
N ALA A 194 26.20 -14.05 -10.92
CA ALA A 194 26.94 -13.79 -9.69
C ALA A 194 26.61 -14.76 -8.54
N LEU A 195 25.47 -15.46 -8.61
CA LEU A 195 24.94 -16.26 -7.51
C LEU A 195 24.72 -17.72 -7.92
N SER A 196 24.83 -18.61 -6.95
CA SER A 196 24.64 -20.05 -7.14
C SER A 196 23.29 -20.57 -6.65
N SER A 197 22.60 -19.82 -5.78
CA SER A 197 21.40 -20.29 -5.09
C SER A 197 20.66 -19.16 -4.35
N ASN A 198 19.43 -19.43 -3.90
CA ASN A 198 18.49 -18.44 -3.36
C ASN A 198 18.24 -18.55 -1.83
N GLU A 199 18.98 -19.37 -1.09
CA GLU A 199 18.70 -19.64 0.32
C GLU A 199 18.73 -18.37 1.15
N ASP A 200 19.75 -17.53 0.98
CA ASP A 200 19.96 -16.33 1.79
C ASP A 200 18.75 -15.37 1.69
N PHE A 201 18.19 -15.16 0.49
CA PHE A 201 17.01 -14.32 0.29
C PHE A 201 15.78 -14.87 1.01
N VAL A 202 15.59 -16.19 0.95
CA VAL A 202 14.45 -16.86 1.56
C VAL A 202 14.56 -16.86 3.09
N LEU A 203 15.78 -17.01 3.62
CA LEU A 203 16.08 -16.83 5.05
C LEU A 203 15.73 -15.41 5.49
N HIS A 204 16.16 -14.38 4.75
CA HIS A 204 15.81 -12.99 5.05
C HIS A 204 14.30 -12.73 4.97
N GLY A 205 13.60 -13.32 3.99
CA GLY A 205 12.15 -13.26 3.90
C GLY A 205 11.46 -13.90 5.11
N LEU A 206 11.91 -15.07 5.54
CA LEU A 206 11.36 -15.77 6.71
C LEU A 206 11.64 -15.00 8.01
N ALA A 207 12.85 -14.50 8.20
CA ALA A 207 13.23 -13.69 9.36
C ALA A 207 12.38 -12.41 9.44
N ARG A 208 12.15 -11.78 8.29
CA ARG A 208 11.33 -10.57 8.17
C ARG A 208 9.86 -10.82 8.46
N TRP A 209 9.31 -11.94 8.00
CA TRP A 209 7.97 -12.34 8.43
C TRP A 209 7.93 -12.57 9.95
N ALA A 210 8.91 -13.29 10.50
CA ALA A 210 8.92 -13.67 11.90
C ALA A 210 9.06 -12.48 12.86
N ALA A 211 9.97 -11.55 12.58
CA ALA A 211 10.17 -10.39 13.45
C ALA A 211 9.03 -9.36 13.37
N TRP A 212 8.31 -9.27 12.24
CA TRP A 212 7.24 -8.27 12.07
C TRP A 212 5.86 -8.78 12.42
N ARG A 213 5.60 -10.08 12.21
CA ARG A 213 4.29 -10.69 12.42
C ARG A 213 4.19 -11.49 13.71
N ASN A 214 5.34 -11.72 14.37
CA ASN A 214 5.45 -12.44 15.64
C ASN A 214 4.63 -13.76 15.67
N PRO A 215 4.91 -14.70 14.75
CA PRO A 215 4.16 -15.95 14.63
C PRO A 215 4.38 -16.87 15.84
N GLN A 216 3.49 -17.83 16.03
CA GLN A 216 3.71 -18.89 17.02
C GLN A 216 4.84 -19.84 16.60
N LYS A 217 5.52 -20.46 17.56
CA LYS A 217 6.64 -21.41 17.33
C LYS A 217 6.29 -22.48 16.30
N ARG A 218 5.10 -23.08 16.41
CA ARG A 218 4.63 -24.12 15.49
C ARG A 218 4.55 -23.63 14.04
N ASP A 219 4.00 -22.43 13.83
CA ASP A 219 3.78 -21.89 12.50
C ASP A 219 5.11 -21.48 11.86
N PHE A 220 6.02 -20.90 12.66
CA PHE A 220 7.37 -20.59 12.22
C PHE A 220 8.14 -21.86 11.80
N LEU A 221 8.20 -22.87 12.67
CA LEU A 221 8.92 -24.11 12.38
C LEU A 221 8.32 -24.84 11.18
N ARG A 222 6.99 -24.81 10.99
CA ARG A 222 6.35 -25.35 9.78
C ARG A 222 6.88 -24.69 8.50
N GLN A 223 6.96 -23.36 8.43
CA GLN A 223 7.49 -22.69 7.24
C GLN A 223 8.98 -22.97 7.07
N TRP A 224 9.75 -22.91 8.17
CA TRP A 224 11.17 -23.20 8.17
C TRP A 224 11.49 -24.63 7.68
N HIS A 225 10.75 -25.64 8.12
CA HIS A 225 10.97 -27.03 7.74
C HIS A 225 10.61 -27.31 6.28
N VAL A 226 9.57 -26.66 5.76
CA VAL A 226 9.27 -26.69 4.31
C VAL A 226 10.47 -26.13 3.54
N LEU A 227 11.01 -24.99 3.96
CA LEU A 227 12.17 -24.37 3.34
C LEU A 227 13.44 -25.24 3.41
N LYS A 228 13.70 -25.92 4.53
CA LYS A 228 14.80 -26.90 4.62
C LYS A 228 14.60 -28.06 3.64
N GLY A 229 13.38 -28.57 3.50
CA GLY A 229 13.07 -29.64 2.54
C GLY A 229 13.26 -29.20 1.08
N ASP A 230 13.00 -27.92 0.80
CA ASP A 230 13.17 -27.31 -0.51
C ASP A 230 14.65 -27.07 -0.91
N TYR A 231 15.55 -27.05 0.08
CA TYR A 231 17.00 -26.89 -0.08
C TYR A 231 17.74 -27.99 0.69
N PRO A 232 17.82 -29.21 0.14
CA PRO A 232 18.42 -30.34 0.84
C PRO A 232 19.93 -30.16 1.00
N HIS A 233 20.32 -29.65 2.17
CA HIS A 233 21.72 -29.45 2.59
C HIS A 233 22.03 -30.26 3.86
N GLY A 234 23.32 -30.51 4.11
CA GLY A 234 23.78 -31.17 5.35
C GLY A 234 23.53 -30.32 6.61
N ALA A 235 23.52 -30.96 7.79
CA ALA A 235 23.23 -30.29 9.06
C ALA A 235 24.14 -29.08 9.35
N ASP A 236 25.41 -29.15 8.93
CA ASP A 236 26.40 -28.09 9.16
C ASP A 236 26.23 -26.85 8.26
N PHE A 237 25.36 -26.91 7.24
CA PHE A 237 25.17 -25.83 6.26
C PHE A 237 24.40 -24.63 6.83
N TRP A 238 23.38 -24.90 7.64
CA TRP A 238 22.39 -23.93 8.10
C TRP A 238 22.84 -23.02 9.25
N PRO A 239 23.56 -23.50 10.30
CA PRO A 239 23.82 -22.72 11.51
C PRO A 239 24.41 -21.33 11.23
N ALA A 240 25.45 -21.25 10.39
CA ALA A 240 26.12 -20.00 10.09
C ALA A 240 25.25 -19.01 9.31
N ARG A 241 24.44 -19.49 8.35
CA ARG A 241 23.55 -18.65 7.53
C ARG A 241 22.36 -18.14 8.31
N VAL A 242 21.78 -19.01 9.11
CA VAL A 242 20.68 -18.66 10.01
C VAL A 242 21.15 -17.62 11.02
N GLU A 243 22.31 -17.81 11.66
CA GLU A 243 22.84 -16.81 12.60
C GLU A 243 23.13 -15.47 11.91
N ALA A 244 23.70 -15.49 10.70
CA ALA A 244 23.93 -14.25 9.94
C ALA A 244 22.63 -13.52 9.62
N THR A 245 21.58 -14.25 9.23
CA THR A 245 20.26 -13.70 8.93
C THR A 245 19.59 -13.13 10.18
N ILE A 246 19.65 -13.86 11.30
CA ILE A 246 19.13 -13.40 12.59
C ILE A 246 19.85 -12.13 13.01
N ALA A 247 21.19 -12.13 13.01
CA ALA A 247 21.98 -10.96 13.40
C ALA A 247 21.67 -9.73 12.52
N ALA A 248 21.48 -9.91 11.21
CA ALA A 248 21.06 -8.83 10.33
C ALA A 248 19.67 -8.29 10.69
N THR A 249 18.74 -9.19 11.00
CA THR A 249 17.35 -8.85 11.38
C THR A 249 17.29 -8.16 12.76
N GLU A 250 18.05 -8.65 13.74
CA GLU A 250 18.18 -8.05 15.08
C GLU A 250 18.77 -6.64 15.01
N ARG A 251 19.77 -6.42 14.13
CA ARG A 251 20.31 -5.07 13.87
C ARG A 251 19.26 -4.13 13.30
N GLU A 252 18.49 -4.57 12.31
CA GLU A 252 17.41 -3.76 11.73
C GLU A 252 16.35 -3.44 12.80
N LEU A 253 15.92 -4.44 13.56
CA LEU A 253 14.90 -4.29 14.60
C LEU A 253 15.33 -3.33 15.70
N SER A 254 16.55 -3.50 16.22
CA SER A 254 17.13 -2.64 17.26
C SER A 254 17.19 -1.19 16.79
N GLU A 255 17.73 -0.94 15.60
CA GLU A 255 17.88 0.43 15.09
C GLU A 255 16.54 1.12 14.79
N ARG A 256 15.51 0.35 14.42
CA ARG A 256 14.18 0.89 14.16
C ARG A 256 13.40 1.18 15.42
N THR A 257 13.60 0.40 16.48
CA THR A 257 12.80 0.49 17.70
C THR A 257 13.51 1.23 18.84
N LYS A 258 14.80 1.55 18.71
CA LYS A 258 15.62 2.22 19.75
C LYS A 258 15.05 3.51 20.32
N GLU A 259 14.28 4.27 19.54
CA GLU A 259 13.67 5.54 19.94
C GLU A 259 12.22 5.37 20.44
N THR A 260 11.71 4.14 20.44
CA THR A 260 10.36 3.81 20.92
C THR A 260 10.40 3.32 22.37
N ALA A 261 9.30 3.48 23.10
CA ALA A 261 9.15 2.92 24.45
C ALA A 261 9.23 1.38 24.49
N ALA A 262 9.09 0.71 23.34
CA ALA A 262 9.19 -0.73 23.18
C ALA A 262 10.40 -1.10 22.32
N ALA A 263 11.59 -0.60 22.67
CA ALA A 263 12.84 -0.98 22.02
C ALA A 263 13.02 -2.52 22.05
N GLN A 264 13.28 -3.10 20.89
CA GLN A 264 13.42 -4.53 20.68
C GLN A 264 14.80 -4.84 20.10
N GLU A 265 15.57 -5.65 20.82
CA GLU A 265 16.89 -6.12 20.36
C GLU A 265 16.80 -7.47 19.63
N THR A 266 15.70 -8.20 19.79
CA THR A 266 15.49 -9.52 19.20
C THR A 266 14.01 -9.83 18.97
N PHE A 267 13.73 -10.95 18.31
CA PHE A 267 12.38 -11.44 18.00
C PHE A 267 12.22 -12.90 18.46
N PRO A 268 11.02 -13.34 18.89
CA PRO A 268 10.84 -14.65 19.52
C PRO A 268 11.31 -15.84 18.68
N ALA A 269 11.13 -15.79 17.36
CA ALA A 269 11.55 -16.87 16.48
C ALA A 269 13.08 -17.06 16.39
N ALA A 270 13.88 -16.05 16.71
CA ALA A 270 15.34 -16.16 16.72
C ALA A 270 15.83 -17.28 17.64
N ALA A 271 15.24 -17.40 18.85
CA ALA A 271 15.59 -18.44 19.80
C ALA A 271 15.21 -19.84 19.30
N TRP A 272 14.00 -20.01 18.78
CA TRP A 272 13.51 -21.29 18.26
C TRP A 272 14.29 -21.73 17.02
N TRP A 273 14.73 -20.76 16.20
CA TRP A 273 15.48 -21.03 14.99
C TRP A 273 16.90 -21.49 15.32
N ARG A 274 17.59 -20.81 16.26
CA ARG A 274 18.90 -21.22 16.78
C ARG A 274 18.83 -22.63 17.39
N GLU A 275 17.79 -22.92 18.17
CA GLU A 275 17.52 -24.24 18.73
C GLU A 275 17.38 -25.32 17.63
N ASP A 276 16.57 -25.07 16.60
CA ASP A 276 16.31 -26.04 15.54
C ASP A 276 17.52 -26.35 14.65
N VAL A 277 18.41 -25.36 14.40
CA VAL A 277 19.64 -25.59 13.62
C VAL A 277 20.80 -26.11 14.47
N GLY A 278 20.63 -26.25 15.79
CA GLY A 278 21.72 -26.64 16.69
C GLY A 278 22.83 -25.58 16.79
N ALA A 279 22.49 -24.30 16.59
CA ALA A 279 23.45 -23.21 16.78
C ALA A 279 23.75 -23.06 18.30
N PRO A 280 25.03 -22.90 18.70
CA PRO A 280 25.38 -22.72 20.10
C PRO A 280 24.75 -21.42 20.65
N ALA A 281 24.33 -21.45 21.92
CA ALA A 281 23.64 -20.34 22.60
C ALA A 281 24.48 -19.04 22.78
N ARG A 282 25.71 -18.98 22.25
CA ARG A 282 26.61 -17.82 22.26
C ARG A 282 27.37 -17.72 20.94
N PRO A 283 27.70 -16.51 20.48
CA PRO A 283 28.42 -16.34 19.23
C PRO A 283 29.81 -16.96 19.38
N ILE A 284 30.10 -18.00 18.60
CA ILE A 284 31.47 -18.43 18.42
C ILE A 284 32.16 -17.30 17.66
N THR A 285 33.15 -16.66 18.30
CA THR A 285 34.17 -15.86 17.61
C THR A 285 35.01 -16.79 16.72
N MET A 286 34.41 -17.32 15.67
CA MET A 286 35.10 -18.06 14.64
C MET A 286 35.56 -17.05 13.60
N LYS A 287 36.88 -17.01 13.39
CA LYS A 287 37.48 -16.24 12.30
C LYS A 287 36.79 -16.62 10.99
N ARG A 288 36.01 -15.67 10.48
CA ARG A 288 35.25 -15.72 9.24
C ARG A 288 36.12 -16.34 8.14
N ARG A 289 35.69 -17.48 7.59
CA ARG A 289 35.70 -17.57 6.12
C ARG A 289 34.34 -17.04 5.72
N PRO A 290 34.24 -15.78 5.26
CA PRO A 290 32.97 -15.32 4.73
C PRO A 290 32.57 -16.33 3.65
N SER A 291 31.30 -16.76 3.63
CA SER A 291 30.74 -17.14 2.34
C SER A 291 31.02 -15.97 1.40
N ARG A 292 31.15 -16.20 0.10
CA ARG A 292 31.44 -15.13 -0.88
C ARG A 292 30.46 -13.91 -0.85
N ALA A 293 29.53 -13.83 0.10
CA ALA A 293 28.74 -12.66 0.46
C ALA A 293 29.64 -11.42 0.58
N ALA A 294 29.39 -10.45 -0.29
CA ALA A 294 30.03 -9.14 -0.28
C ALA A 294 29.90 -8.49 1.11
N GLU A 295 30.90 -7.70 1.52
CA GLU A 295 30.75 -6.84 2.70
C GLU A 295 29.93 -5.59 2.34
N PRO A 296 29.14 -5.03 3.27
CA PRO A 296 28.45 -3.77 3.01
C PRO A 296 29.48 -2.67 2.78
N PRO A 297 29.18 -1.67 1.92
CA PRO A 297 30.05 -0.51 1.75
C PRO A 297 30.48 0.13 3.08
N ALA A 298 31.76 0.46 3.15
CA ALA A 298 32.40 0.97 4.37
C ALA A 298 31.71 2.23 4.90
N ARG A 299 31.58 2.31 6.22
CA ARG A 299 30.86 3.38 6.93
C ARG A 299 31.45 4.76 6.63
N GLU A 300 32.77 4.82 6.48
CA GLU A 300 33.57 6.02 6.25
C GLU A 300 33.16 6.73 4.95
N ARG A 301 32.72 5.97 3.94
CA ARG A 301 32.26 6.53 2.66
C ARG A 301 30.99 7.35 2.82
N ARG A 302 30.04 6.89 3.65
CA ARG A 302 28.86 7.67 4.02
C ARG A 302 29.27 8.92 4.80
N GLU A 303 30.18 8.78 5.75
CA GLU A 303 30.65 9.89 6.59
C GLU A 303 31.39 10.97 5.80
N GLU A 304 32.08 10.60 4.72
CA GLU A 304 32.65 11.54 3.76
C GLU A 304 31.57 12.41 3.10
N ILE A 305 30.49 11.81 2.61
CA ILE A 305 29.36 12.56 2.03
C ILE A 305 28.71 13.45 3.08
N LEU A 306 28.46 12.92 4.29
CA LEU A 306 27.82 13.66 5.37
C LEU A 306 28.63 14.89 5.83
N ARG A 307 29.96 14.90 5.66
CA ARG A 307 30.79 16.08 5.93
C ARG A 307 30.69 17.17 4.87
N ARG A 308 30.14 16.84 3.70
CA ARG A 308 30.08 17.72 2.52
C ARG A 308 28.67 18.18 2.18
N VAL A 309 27.65 17.76 2.94
CA VAL A 309 26.24 18.10 2.66
C VAL A 309 25.96 19.60 2.70
N ASP A 310 26.79 20.40 3.38
CA ASP A 310 26.64 21.87 3.44
C ASP A 310 27.29 22.56 2.21
N GLN A 311 28.04 21.82 1.38
CA GLN A 311 28.65 22.30 0.13
C GLN A 311 27.70 22.10 -1.06
N PRO A 312 27.92 22.76 -2.22
CA PRO A 312 27.10 22.56 -3.42
C PRO A 312 26.99 21.08 -3.84
N LEU A 313 25.78 20.65 -4.21
CA LEU A 313 25.42 19.25 -4.46
C LEU A 313 26.29 18.61 -5.56
N ASP A 314 26.57 19.36 -6.62
CA ASP A 314 27.36 18.89 -7.77
C ASP A 314 28.77 18.45 -7.37
N GLY A 315 29.34 19.03 -6.31
CA GLY A 315 30.66 18.68 -5.81
C GLY A 315 30.78 17.24 -5.32
N PHE A 316 29.69 16.62 -4.85
CA PHE A 316 29.71 15.27 -4.28
C PHE A 316 28.64 14.32 -4.85
N ARG A 317 27.82 14.78 -5.81
CA ARG A 317 26.76 13.99 -6.45
C ARG A 317 27.25 12.66 -7.02
N THR A 318 28.37 12.67 -7.73
CA THR A 318 28.96 11.43 -8.28
C THR A 318 29.38 10.44 -7.19
N THR A 319 29.92 10.93 -6.07
CA THR A 319 30.30 10.09 -4.93
C THR A 319 29.07 9.51 -4.24
N LEU A 320 27.99 10.29 -4.11
CA LEU A 320 26.69 9.83 -3.63
C LEU A 320 26.11 8.73 -4.51
N ASP A 321 26.02 8.97 -5.81
CA ASP A 321 25.42 8.02 -6.75
C ASP A 321 26.21 6.69 -6.76
N ARG A 322 27.54 6.73 -6.67
CA ARG A 322 28.39 5.54 -6.52
C ARG A 322 28.15 4.80 -5.21
N LEU A 323 28.09 5.51 -4.07
CA LEU A 323 27.84 4.87 -2.78
C LEU A 323 26.48 4.17 -2.75
N VAL A 324 25.46 4.83 -3.31
CA VAL A 324 24.11 4.28 -3.43
C VAL A 324 24.09 3.04 -4.33
N ALA A 325 24.77 3.10 -5.49
CA ALA A 325 24.91 1.94 -6.37
C ALA A 325 25.60 0.75 -5.70
N ASP A 326 26.65 1.00 -4.91
CA ASP A 326 27.37 -0.06 -4.21
C ASP A 326 26.51 -0.70 -3.11
N HIS A 327 25.72 0.11 -2.37
CA HIS A 327 24.76 -0.43 -1.39
C HIS A 327 23.63 -1.20 -2.07
N ARG A 328 23.19 -0.77 -3.25
CA ARG A 328 22.20 -1.50 -4.05
C ARG A 328 22.76 -2.86 -4.48
N ALA A 329 23.98 -2.89 -5.02
CA ALA A 329 24.64 -4.12 -5.42
C ALA A 329 24.81 -5.10 -4.24
N TYR A 330 25.15 -4.57 -3.05
CA TYR A 330 25.20 -5.36 -1.83
C TYR A 330 23.84 -5.95 -1.44
N ALA A 331 22.78 -5.11 -1.40
CA ALA A 331 21.43 -5.55 -1.05
C ALA A 331 20.89 -6.59 -2.04
N ASP A 332 21.15 -6.40 -3.34
CA ASP A 332 20.78 -7.36 -4.38
C ASP A 332 21.53 -8.68 -4.22
N ALA A 333 22.81 -8.65 -3.83
CA ALA A 333 23.65 -9.83 -3.67
C ALA A 333 23.37 -10.63 -2.40
N THR A 334 22.91 -9.99 -1.32
CA THR A 334 22.79 -10.63 0.01
C THR A 334 21.36 -10.74 0.52
N GLY A 335 20.45 -9.89 0.04
CA GLY A 335 19.13 -9.70 0.63
C GLY A 335 19.13 -8.83 1.90
N ASP A 336 20.30 -8.42 2.41
CA ASP A 336 20.42 -7.49 3.53
C ASP A 336 20.23 -6.04 3.03
N VAL A 337 19.01 -5.53 3.22
CA VAL A 337 18.59 -4.20 2.77
C VAL A 337 18.87 -3.09 3.77
N PHE A 338 19.28 -3.44 4.99
CA PHE A 338 19.37 -2.51 6.12
C PHE A 338 20.33 -1.34 5.82
N TYR A 339 21.52 -1.66 5.32
CA TYR A 339 22.55 -0.65 5.07
C TYR A 339 22.18 0.33 3.96
N LEU A 340 21.48 -0.16 2.92
CA LEU A 340 21.00 0.66 1.82
C LEU A 340 19.97 1.68 2.32
N VAL A 341 18.92 1.19 3.00
CA VAL A 341 17.82 2.03 3.50
C VAL A 341 18.34 3.04 4.51
N ARG A 342 19.16 2.61 5.48
CA ARG A 342 19.75 3.50 6.48
C ARG A 342 20.61 4.58 5.84
N THR A 343 21.45 4.24 4.87
CA THR A 343 22.36 5.19 4.23
C THR A 343 21.60 6.20 3.39
N ALA A 344 20.64 5.74 2.58
CA ALA A 344 19.78 6.60 1.77
C ALA A 344 18.97 7.57 2.65
N CYS A 345 18.34 7.08 3.72
CA CYS A 345 17.57 7.90 4.67
C CYS A 345 18.44 8.93 5.39
N ASN A 346 19.61 8.52 5.89
CA ASN A 346 20.52 9.42 6.61
C ASN A 346 21.05 10.55 5.72
N ILE A 347 21.49 10.22 4.50
CA ILE A 347 22.00 11.23 3.57
C ILE A 347 20.86 12.14 3.13
N GLY A 348 19.73 11.57 2.70
CA GLY A 348 18.57 12.33 2.23
C GLY A 348 18.08 13.34 3.28
N MET A 349 18.00 12.91 4.55
CA MET A 349 17.62 13.82 5.62
C MET A 349 18.61 14.96 5.83
N ARG A 350 19.92 14.65 5.82
CA ARG A 350 20.94 15.68 5.99
C ARG A 350 21.06 16.64 4.81
N LEU A 351 20.75 16.19 3.59
CA LEU A 351 20.64 17.05 2.41
C LEU A 351 19.54 18.11 2.59
N ILE A 352 18.40 17.73 3.17
CA ILE A 352 17.28 18.64 3.43
C ILE A 352 17.59 19.58 4.62
N GLU A 353 18.16 19.05 5.70
CA GLU A 353 18.32 19.79 6.96
C GLU A 353 19.44 20.83 6.93
N ARG A 354 20.52 20.56 6.19
CA ARG A 354 21.75 21.38 6.23
C ARG A 354 22.18 21.93 4.88
N GLY A 355 21.46 21.57 3.81
CA GLY A 355 21.78 22.06 2.48
C GLY A 355 21.64 23.58 2.36
N PRO A 356 22.44 24.21 1.49
CA PRO A 356 22.28 25.62 1.17
C PRO A 356 20.86 25.94 0.65
N PRO A 357 20.23 27.05 1.07
CA PRO A 357 18.87 27.41 0.68
C PRO A 357 18.65 27.53 -0.84
N GLU A 358 19.68 27.92 -1.60
CA GLU A 358 19.63 28.06 -3.06
C GLU A 358 19.45 26.72 -3.79
N GLU A 359 19.86 25.60 -3.19
CA GLU A 359 19.70 24.26 -3.76
C GLU A 359 18.51 23.48 -3.15
N ARG A 360 17.66 24.15 -2.35
CA ARG A 360 16.57 23.51 -1.59
C ARG A 360 15.77 22.53 -2.46
N THR A 361 15.28 22.98 -3.62
CA THR A 361 14.48 22.13 -4.51
C THR A 361 15.26 20.93 -5.04
N ALA A 362 16.49 21.12 -5.53
CA ALA A 362 17.32 20.03 -6.07
C ALA A 362 17.68 18.97 -5.00
N ARG A 363 17.82 19.40 -3.75
CA ARG A 363 18.08 18.53 -2.60
C ARG A 363 16.83 17.81 -2.14
N GLY A 364 15.68 18.48 -2.15
CA GLY A 364 14.38 17.85 -1.98
C GLY A 364 14.15 16.73 -3.00
N GLU A 365 14.40 16.99 -4.28
CA GLU A 365 14.32 15.99 -5.35
C GLU A 365 15.31 14.83 -5.15
N THR A 366 16.52 15.12 -4.66
CA THR A 366 17.50 14.08 -4.35
C THR A 366 17.06 13.21 -3.16
N ALA A 367 16.49 13.81 -2.12
CA ALA A 367 15.90 13.09 -1.01
C ALA A 367 14.70 12.23 -1.42
N VAL A 368 13.85 12.71 -2.32
CA VAL A 368 12.77 11.92 -2.93
C VAL A 368 13.34 10.69 -3.63
N ARG A 369 14.39 10.84 -4.46
CA ARG A 369 15.02 9.70 -5.14
C ARG A 369 15.58 8.68 -4.16
N LEU A 370 16.22 9.15 -3.08
CA LEU A 370 16.76 8.27 -2.04
C LEU A 370 15.66 7.55 -1.26
N ALA A 371 14.53 8.22 -0.98
CA ALA A 371 13.38 7.58 -0.36
C ALA A 371 12.72 6.55 -1.30
N ALA A 372 12.58 6.88 -2.59
CA ALA A 372 12.06 5.97 -3.61
C ALA A 372 12.86 4.68 -3.68
N LEU A 373 14.20 4.78 -3.69
CA LEU A 373 15.09 3.63 -3.62
C LEU A 373 14.85 2.82 -2.35
N SER A 374 14.72 3.46 -1.19
CA SER A 374 14.43 2.73 0.05
C SER A 374 13.08 2.01 0.01
N PHE A 375 12.06 2.54 -0.67
CA PHE A 375 10.77 1.85 -0.84
C PHE A 375 10.84 0.65 -1.76
N GLU A 376 11.75 0.66 -2.75
CA GLU A 376 11.99 -0.55 -3.54
C GLU A 376 12.24 -1.69 -2.56
N TYR A 377 13.19 -1.55 -1.64
CA TYR A 377 13.66 -2.61 -0.75
C TYR A 377 12.90 -2.80 0.56
N SER A 378 12.27 -1.75 1.08
CA SER A 378 11.68 -1.77 2.43
C SER A 378 10.46 -0.84 2.54
N PRO A 379 9.34 -1.16 1.86
CA PRO A 379 8.14 -0.31 1.88
C PRO A 379 7.44 -0.24 3.24
N ILE A 380 7.71 -1.21 4.12
CA ILE A 380 7.20 -1.27 5.49
C ILE A 380 8.09 -0.55 6.51
N ASP A 381 9.25 -0.03 6.10
CA ASP A 381 10.07 0.78 6.99
C ASP A 381 9.44 2.16 7.11
N PRO A 382 9.16 2.65 8.33
CA PRO A 382 8.57 3.96 8.51
C PRO A 382 9.49 5.15 8.11
N PHE A 383 10.81 5.01 8.21
CA PHE A 383 11.76 6.12 8.00
C PHE A 383 11.74 6.68 6.57
N PRO A 384 11.78 5.86 5.50
CA PRO A 384 11.64 6.33 4.11
C PRO A 384 10.40 7.20 3.86
N TRP A 385 9.27 6.91 4.51
CA TRP A 385 8.04 7.72 4.41
C TRP A 385 8.22 9.13 4.98
N GLY A 386 8.91 9.24 6.11
CA GLY A 386 9.23 10.54 6.70
C GLY A 386 10.27 11.32 5.88
N LEU A 387 11.26 10.63 5.30
CA LEU A 387 12.20 11.26 4.36
C LEU A 387 11.45 11.75 3.12
N LEU A 388 10.58 10.93 2.56
CA LEU A 388 9.85 11.27 1.36
C LEU A 388 8.97 12.49 1.57
N LEU A 389 8.11 12.48 2.59
CA LEU A 389 7.23 13.60 2.91
C LEU A 389 8.02 14.91 3.06
N ARG A 390 9.14 14.87 3.78
CA ARG A 390 10.02 16.04 3.95
C ARG A 390 10.74 16.42 2.65
N GLY A 391 11.17 15.46 1.85
CA GLY A 391 11.78 15.67 0.54
C GLY A 391 10.83 16.38 -0.42
N LEU A 392 9.56 15.95 -0.45
CA LEU A 392 8.48 16.59 -1.21
C LEU A 392 8.22 18.01 -0.76
N GLN A 393 8.07 18.22 0.55
CA GLN A 393 7.94 19.56 1.11
C GLN A 393 9.12 20.47 0.70
N THR A 394 10.34 19.93 0.75
CA THR A 394 11.57 20.67 0.42
C THR A 394 11.69 20.94 -1.09
N ALA A 395 11.15 20.04 -1.93
CA ALA A 395 11.07 20.16 -3.38
C ALA A 395 9.93 21.09 -3.85
N ASP A 396 9.25 21.81 -2.94
CA ASP A 396 8.09 22.66 -3.24
C ASP A 396 6.88 21.90 -3.80
N ARG A 397 6.74 20.65 -3.33
CA ARG A 397 5.76 19.66 -3.78
C ARG A 397 4.79 19.31 -2.66
N ALA A 398 4.20 20.36 -2.08
CA ALA A 398 3.43 20.27 -0.83
C ALA A 398 2.12 19.47 -0.94
N GLY A 399 1.39 19.59 -2.07
CA GLY A 399 0.19 18.77 -2.30
C GLY A 399 0.52 17.28 -2.35
N ASP A 400 1.72 16.95 -2.81
CA ASP A 400 2.21 15.59 -2.89
C ASP A 400 2.60 15.07 -1.51
N ALA A 401 3.25 15.93 -0.72
CA ALA A 401 3.59 15.65 0.67
C ALA A 401 2.33 15.38 1.51
N GLU A 402 1.22 16.05 1.24
CA GLU A 402 -0.08 15.78 1.89
C GLU A 402 -0.59 14.37 1.57
N LEU A 403 -0.58 13.96 0.29
CA LEU A 403 -0.99 12.60 -0.11
C LEU A 403 -0.16 11.54 0.60
N VAL A 404 1.16 11.73 0.65
CA VAL A 404 2.09 10.84 1.36
C VAL A 404 1.82 10.82 2.85
N GLY A 405 1.52 11.96 3.47
CA GLY A 405 1.21 12.03 4.89
C GLY A 405 -0.04 11.24 5.25
N TRP A 406 -1.10 11.34 4.45
CA TRP A 406 -2.33 10.56 4.66
C TRP A 406 -2.12 9.06 4.48
N GLU A 407 -1.38 8.65 3.45
CA GLU A 407 -1.03 7.23 3.28
C GLU A 407 -0.14 6.74 4.41
N SER A 408 0.83 7.56 4.85
CA SER A 408 1.71 7.21 5.95
C SER A 408 0.93 6.99 7.25
N ILE A 409 -0.11 7.78 7.53
CA ILE A 409 -0.99 7.56 8.69
C ILE A 409 -1.80 6.26 8.53
N ARG A 410 -2.29 5.97 7.32
CA ARG A 410 -3.03 4.73 7.04
C ARG A 410 -2.17 3.49 7.22
N ARG A 411 -0.89 3.58 6.82
CA ARG A 411 0.09 2.48 6.89
C ARG A 411 0.66 2.26 8.28
N PHE A 412 0.88 3.35 9.01
CA PHE A 412 1.47 3.33 10.35
C PHE A 412 0.56 4.08 11.33
N PRO A 413 -0.67 3.61 11.55
CA PRO A 413 -1.64 4.29 12.41
C PRO A 413 -1.15 4.43 13.85
N GLU A 414 -0.24 3.56 14.29
CA GLU A 414 0.42 3.49 15.59
C GLU A 414 1.64 4.41 15.75
N ASP A 415 2.15 5.01 14.66
CA ASP A 415 3.32 5.87 14.73
C ASP A 415 2.88 7.33 14.98
N PRO A 416 3.24 7.93 16.14
CA PRO A 416 2.82 9.28 16.49
C PRO A 416 3.40 10.35 15.56
N HIS A 417 4.56 10.10 14.94
CA HIS A 417 5.23 11.09 14.10
C HIS A 417 4.50 11.37 12.79
N ARG A 418 3.60 10.48 12.34
CA ARG A 418 2.94 10.63 11.03
C ARG A 418 1.97 11.79 11.03
N ARG A 419 1.21 11.91 12.12
CA ARG A 419 0.22 12.98 12.30
C ARG A 419 0.90 14.33 12.50
N THR A 420 2.00 14.38 13.26
CA THR A 420 2.78 15.62 13.47
C THR A 420 3.47 16.07 12.18
N GLN A 421 4.04 15.15 11.40
CA GLN A 421 4.65 15.44 10.10
C GLN A 421 3.64 15.98 9.08
N LEU A 422 2.46 15.33 8.94
CA LEU A 422 1.41 15.83 8.05
C LEU A 422 0.85 17.18 8.53
N ALA A 423 0.68 17.38 9.85
CA ALA A 423 0.27 18.67 10.40
C ALA A 423 1.23 19.80 10.04
N THR A 424 2.54 19.53 9.98
CA THR A 424 3.55 20.49 9.49
C THR A 424 3.29 20.86 8.03
N VAL A 425 3.05 19.87 7.16
CA VAL A 425 2.76 20.09 5.73
C VAL A 425 1.48 20.92 5.55
N LEU A 426 0.43 20.62 6.31
CA LEU A 426 -0.83 21.38 6.25
C LEU A 426 -0.63 22.83 6.72
N ALA A 427 0.07 23.04 7.83
CA ALA A 427 0.21 24.36 8.44
C ALA A 427 1.23 25.27 7.74
N GLU A 428 2.34 24.72 7.26
CA GLU A 428 3.47 25.52 6.77
C GLU A 428 3.40 25.76 5.26
N PRO A 429 3.65 24.76 4.38
CA PRO A 429 3.66 25.00 2.94
C PRO A 429 2.26 25.10 2.30
N LEU A 430 1.22 24.51 2.89
CA LEU A 430 -0.15 24.59 2.36
C LEU A 430 -1.00 25.71 2.97
N ASP A 431 -0.51 26.40 3.99
CA ASP A 431 -1.21 27.48 4.71
C ASP A 431 -2.64 27.12 5.15
N ARG A 432 -2.83 25.88 5.62
CA ARG A 432 -4.09 25.32 6.15
C ARG A 432 -3.95 25.00 7.65
N PRO A 433 -3.63 25.98 8.52
CA PRO A 433 -3.41 25.72 9.94
C PRO A 433 -4.65 25.19 10.67
N TRP A 434 -5.86 25.50 10.20
CA TRP A 434 -7.10 24.97 10.77
C TRP A 434 -7.30 23.48 10.53
N ASP A 435 -6.77 22.93 9.42
CA ASP A 435 -6.85 21.50 9.11
C ASP A 435 -5.81 20.69 9.90
N ALA A 436 -4.71 21.32 10.29
CA ALA A 436 -3.67 20.72 11.12
C ALA A 436 -4.10 20.56 12.60
N VAL A 437 -4.97 21.44 13.12
CA VAL A 437 -5.39 21.43 14.53
C VAL A 437 -6.12 20.13 14.93
N PRO A 438 -7.17 19.66 14.20
CA PRO A 438 -7.82 18.39 14.49
C PRO A 438 -6.85 17.21 14.48
N LEU A 439 -5.91 17.20 13.51
CA LEU A 439 -4.92 16.14 13.36
C LEU A 439 -3.98 16.06 14.57
N LEU A 440 -3.53 17.20 15.08
CA LEU A 440 -2.68 17.27 16.28
C LEU A 440 -3.44 16.93 17.55
N ARG A 441 -4.73 17.31 17.66
CA ARG A 441 -5.59 16.87 18.78
C ARG A 441 -5.82 15.37 18.77
N ASP A 442 -6.02 14.77 17.59
CA ASP A 442 -6.09 13.33 17.44
C ASP A 442 -4.79 12.64 17.82
N ALA A 443 -3.64 13.21 17.45
CA ALA A 443 -2.34 12.69 17.87
C ALA A 443 -2.18 12.71 19.39
N ILE A 444 -2.55 13.80 20.08
CA ILE A 444 -2.52 13.90 21.54
C ILE A 444 -3.42 12.84 22.19
N ARG A 445 -4.62 12.63 21.64
CA ARG A 445 -5.58 11.64 22.17
C ARG A 445 -5.08 10.20 22.00
N LEU A 446 -4.50 9.87 20.86
CA LEU A 446 -4.03 8.51 20.54
C LEU A 446 -2.68 8.20 21.19
N PHE A 447 -1.85 9.22 21.40
CA PHE A 447 -0.48 9.08 21.90
C PHE A 447 -0.24 10.06 23.06
N PRO A 448 -0.86 9.81 24.23
CA PRO A 448 -0.82 10.75 25.35
C PRO A 448 0.60 11.04 25.85
N ASP A 449 1.54 10.09 25.69
CA ASP A 449 2.93 10.24 26.15
C ASP A 449 3.82 11.01 25.15
N ASN A 450 3.31 11.37 23.96
CA ASN A 450 4.09 12.06 22.95
C ASN A 450 4.10 13.58 23.16
N ALA A 451 5.24 14.14 23.55
CA ALA A 451 5.42 15.58 23.78
C ALA A 451 5.44 16.45 22.50
N GLN A 452 5.68 15.85 21.33
CA GLN A 452 5.81 16.58 20.05
C GLN A 452 4.46 17.17 19.61
N ALA A 453 3.39 16.37 19.66
CA ALA A 453 2.05 16.79 19.23
C ALA A 453 1.50 18.01 20.01
N PRO A 454 1.50 18.04 21.36
CA PRO A 454 1.03 19.21 22.11
C PRO A 454 1.93 20.43 21.92
N THR A 455 3.26 20.24 21.82
CA THR A 455 4.20 21.34 21.54
C THR A 455 3.93 21.98 20.19
N GLN A 456 3.73 21.17 19.15
CA GLN A 456 3.43 21.64 17.80
C GLN A 456 2.05 22.32 17.74
N LEU A 457 1.03 21.76 18.42
CA LEU A 457 -0.30 22.36 18.50
C LEU A 457 -0.23 23.74 19.17
N ALA A 458 0.45 23.86 20.30
CA ALA A 458 0.58 25.14 21.00
C ALA A 458 1.33 26.18 20.18
N LYS A 459 2.40 25.78 19.47
CA LYS A 459 3.12 26.65 18.54
C LYS A 459 2.18 27.14 17.42
N LEU A 460 1.41 26.25 16.81
CA LEU A 460 0.46 26.59 15.76
C LEU A 460 -0.64 27.55 16.24
N LEU A 461 -1.22 27.26 17.42
CA LEU A 461 -2.24 28.09 18.05
C LEU A 461 -1.71 29.49 18.36
N ALA A 462 -0.52 29.60 18.94
CA ALA A 462 0.07 30.88 19.30
C ALA A 462 0.55 31.69 18.09
N ASP A 463 1.34 31.07 17.20
CA ASP A 463 2.09 31.78 16.16
C ASP A 463 1.26 32.01 14.89
N ARG A 464 0.30 31.13 14.57
CA ARG A 464 -0.51 31.22 13.32
C ARG A 464 -1.97 31.58 13.54
N LEU A 465 -2.56 31.18 14.67
CA LEU A 465 -3.99 31.43 14.95
C LEU A 465 -4.24 32.53 15.99
N GLY A 466 -3.19 33.04 16.66
CA GLY A 466 -3.33 34.06 17.71
C GLY A 466 -4.04 33.57 18.99
N ARG A 467 -4.23 32.25 19.15
CA ARG A 467 -4.97 31.61 20.26
C ARG A 467 -4.03 31.26 21.39
N ARG A 468 -3.36 32.28 21.93
CA ARG A 468 -2.29 32.13 22.93
C ARG A 468 -2.74 31.46 24.24
N ASP A 469 -3.92 31.79 24.75
CA ASP A 469 -4.41 31.21 26.01
C ASP A 469 -4.67 29.71 25.85
N GLU A 470 -5.22 29.31 24.70
CA GLU A 470 -5.41 27.90 24.37
C GLU A 470 -4.06 27.19 24.17
N ALA A 471 -3.06 27.86 23.59
CA ALA A 471 -1.70 27.33 23.49
C ALA A 471 -1.04 27.10 24.87
N LEU A 472 -1.21 28.05 25.80
CA LEU A 472 -0.73 27.91 27.18
C LEU A 472 -1.42 26.74 27.89
N GLU A 473 -2.72 26.58 27.66
CA GLU A 473 -3.47 25.47 28.25
C GLU A 473 -2.99 24.13 27.74
N VAL A 474 -2.85 23.96 26.41
CA VAL A 474 -2.31 22.73 25.80
C VAL A 474 -0.95 22.35 26.41
N LEU A 475 -0.04 23.31 26.58
CA LEU A 475 1.30 23.06 27.15
C LEU A 475 1.24 22.71 28.63
N ARG A 476 0.38 23.36 29.41
CA ARG A 476 0.18 23.02 30.83
C ARG A 476 -0.40 21.62 30.96
N THR A 477 -1.43 21.28 30.18
CA THR A 477 -2.02 19.95 30.20
C THR A 477 -0.98 18.89 29.85
N ALA A 478 -0.17 19.12 28.81
CA ALA A 478 0.91 18.22 28.42
C ALA A 478 1.95 18.05 29.54
N GLN A 479 2.35 19.15 30.20
CA GLN A 479 3.26 19.10 31.34
C GLN A 479 2.69 18.34 32.53
N HIS A 480 1.42 18.54 32.87
CA HIS A 480 0.75 17.80 33.95
C HIS A 480 0.59 16.32 33.63
N ALA A 481 0.37 15.98 32.36
CA ALA A 481 0.26 14.60 31.89
C ALA A 481 1.61 13.87 31.74
N GLY A 482 2.74 14.54 32.01
CA GLY A 482 4.09 13.97 31.82
C GLY A 482 4.55 13.93 30.36
N ALA A 483 3.79 14.50 29.43
CA ALA A 483 4.08 14.58 28.00
C ALA A 483 4.77 15.91 27.63
N ALA A 484 5.84 16.26 28.35
CA ALA A 484 6.59 17.48 28.14
C ALA A 484 8.09 17.20 27.99
N ASP A 485 8.67 17.78 26.94
CA ASP A 485 10.12 17.79 26.71
C ASP A 485 10.69 19.20 26.97
N ASP A 486 12.00 19.36 26.74
CA ASP A 486 12.69 20.65 26.87
C ASP A 486 12.10 21.73 25.96
N LEU A 487 11.59 21.34 24.77
CA LEU A 487 10.96 22.24 23.82
C LEU A 487 9.57 22.68 24.32
N THR A 488 8.77 21.76 24.87
CA THR A 488 7.49 22.05 25.53
C THR A 488 7.71 23.07 26.64
N THR A 489 8.69 22.83 27.51
CA THR A 489 9.00 23.68 28.67
C THR A 489 9.51 25.05 28.22
N SER A 490 10.40 25.09 27.24
CA SER A 490 10.92 26.33 26.66
C SER A 490 9.83 27.16 25.99
N LEU A 491 8.94 26.52 25.24
CA LEU A 491 7.80 27.16 24.59
C LEU A 491 6.83 27.73 25.61
N LEU A 492 6.52 26.97 26.67
CA LEU A 492 5.66 27.42 27.76
C LEU A 492 6.22 28.66 28.46
N HIS A 493 7.51 28.64 28.83
CA HIS A 493 8.16 29.78 29.47
C HIS A 493 8.26 31.00 28.53
N ARG A 494 8.57 30.77 27.24
CA ARG A 494 8.59 31.81 26.20
C ARG A 494 7.23 32.49 26.07
N LEU A 495 6.16 31.69 25.99
CA LEU A 495 4.81 32.21 25.96
C LEU A 495 4.55 32.98 27.25
N GLN A 496 4.64 32.40 28.45
CA GLN A 496 4.38 33.09 29.72
C GLN A 496 5.04 34.47 29.87
N ARG A 497 6.28 34.65 29.38
CA ARG A 497 7.02 35.93 29.46
C ARG A 497 6.62 36.97 28.41
N SER A 498 6.04 36.56 27.29
CA SER A 498 5.62 37.52 26.26
C SER A 498 4.30 38.20 26.68
N ARG A 499 4.30 39.54 26.77
CA ARG A 499 3.07 40.33 27.01
C ARG A 499 2.04 40.07 25.89
N PRO A 500 0.73 40.17 26.17
CA PRO A 500 -0.28 40.10 25.12
C PRO A 500 -0.03 41.23 24.13
N ARG A 501 0.53 40.90 22.97
CA ARG A 501 0.45 41.81 21.82
C ARG A 501 -1.01 41.78 21.41
N GLY A 502 -1.70 42.91 21.58
CA GLY A 502 -3.05 43.10 21.03
C GLY A 502 -3.05 42.63 19.58
N ALA A 503 -4.10 41.88 19.21
CA ALA A 503 -4.23 41.18 17.94
C ALA A 503 -3.55 41.96 16.81
N ALA A 504 -2.35 41.52 16.42
CA ALA A 504 -1.74 42.05 15.21
C ALA A 504 -2.74 41.72 14.08
N PRO A 505 -3.02 42.67 13.16
CA PRO A 505 -3.82 42.36 12.00
C PRO A 505 -3.21 41.12 11.36
N ALA A 506 -4.03 40.12 11.07
CA ALA A 506 -3.59 38.95 10.33
C ALA A 506 -2.77 39.47 9.13
N PRO A 507 -1.53 39.02 8.92
CA PRO A 507 -0.79 39.41 7.74
C PRO A 507 -1.70 39.15 6.53
N PRO A 508 -1.77 40.09 5.56
CA PRO A 508 -2.59 39.87 4.38
C PRO A 508 -2.22 38.50 3.83
N PRO A 509 -3.21 37.67 3.41
CA PRO A 509 -2.92 36.35 2.89
C PRO A 509 -1.80 36.52 1.86
N ALA A 510 -0.66 35.89 2.13
CA ALA A 510 0.40 35.84 1.13
C ALA A 510 -0.29 35.38 -0.15
N ALA A 511 -0.04 36.08 -1.27
CA ALA A 511 -0.66 35.75 -2.55
C ALA A 511 -0.63 34.23 -2.69
N ARG A 512 -1.83 33.62 -2.79
CA ARG A 512 -1.96 32.16 -2.94
C ARG A 512 -0.87 31.74 -3.92
N PRO A 513 0.11 30.89 -3.55
CA PRO A 513 0.96 30.31 -4.57
C PRO A 513 -0.01 29.74 -5.60
N ALA A 514 0.12 30.22 -6.85
CA ALA A 514 -0.78 29.85 -7.94
C ALA A 514 -0.94 28.34 -7.87
N ALA A 515 -2.19 27.86 -7.69
CA ALA A 515 -2.53 26.48 -7.34
C ALA A 515 -1.49 25.51 -7.92
N ALA A 516 -0.48 25.19 -7.12
CA ALA A 516 0.65 24.44 -7.61
C ALA A 516 0.08 23.06 -7.88
N SER A 517 -0.12 22.72 -9.15
CA SER A 517 -0.61 21.41 -9.51
C SER A 517 0.37 20.40 -8.91
N SER A 518 -0.10 19.63 -7.94
CA SER A 518 0.58 18.45 -7.39
C SER A 518 1.33 17.72 -8.52
N THR A 519 2.64 17.49 -8.37
CA THR A 519 3.49 16.85 -9.40
C THR A 519 4.07 15.51 -8.95
N LEU A 520 4.00 15.15 -7.67
CA LEU A 520 4.44 13.91 -7.03
C LEU A 520 3.26 13.20 -6.39
N ASP A 521 3.35 11.89 -6.35
CA ASP A 521 2.27 11.03 -5.90
C ASP A 521 3.01 9.87 -5.24
N LEU A 522 2.74 9.58 -3.96
CA LEU A 522 3.25 8.38 -3.27
C LEU A 522 2.22 7.78 -2.28
N PRO A 523 2.32 6.45 -2.03
CA PRO A 523 1.57 5.28 -2.55
C PRO A 523 0.12 5.16 -2.01
N THR A 524 -0.73 4.22 -2.42
CA THR A 524 -0.47 2.91 -3.02
C THR A 524 -0.50 2.90 -4.55
N ALA A 525 -1.30 3.76 -5.18
CA ALA A 525 -1.36 3.82 -6.64
C ALA A 525 -0.33 4.79 -7.25
N ALA A 526 0.21 5.66 -6.41
CA ALA A 526 0.91 6.88 -6.71
C ALA A 526 2.35 6.71 -7.27
N ALA A 527 3.12 5.77 -6.70
CA ALA A 527 4.42 5.35 -7.22
C ALA A 527 4.36 4.81 -8.67
N ARG A 528 3.20 4.29 -9.10
CA ARG A 528 3.00 3.65 -10.42
C ARG A 528 2.94 4.63 -11.59
N ARG A 529 2.60 5.91 -11.36
CA ARG A 529 2.45 6.90 -12.45
C ARG A 529 3.59 7.91 -12.53
N VAL A 530 4.37 8.07 -11.46
CA VAL A 530 5.64 8.82 -11.47
C VAL A 530 6.74 8.02 -12.19
N LEU A 531 6.80 6.69 -12.01
CA LEU A 531 7.70 5.80 -12.75
C LEU A 531 7.35 5.76 -14.26
N PHE A 532 6.05 5.75 -14.60
CA PHE A 532 5.56 5.77 -15.99
C PHE A 532 5.98 7.02 -16.78
N ARG A 533 6.04 8.20 -16.16
CA ARG A 533 6.50 9.45 -16.81
C ARG A 533 8.02 9.50 -16.97
N PHE A 534 8.76 8.92 -16.03
CA PHE A 534 10.21 8.82 -16.06
C PHE A 534 10.71 7.81 -17.10
N GLU A 535 10.00 6.69 -17.29
CA GLU A 535 10.36 5.60 -18.22
C GLU A 535 10.01 5.86 -19.70
N GLN A 536 9.11 6.81 -20.00
CA GLN A 536 8.70 7.14 -21.39
C GLN A 536 9.46 8.35 -22.01
N GLY A 537 10.44 8.93 -21.31
CA GLY A 537 11.28 10.01 -21.84
C GLY A 537 10.58 11.37 -22.03
N LEU A 538 9.36 11.53 -21.52
CA LEU A 538 8.53 12.74 -21.68
C LEU A 538 9.03 13.85 -20.77
N SER A 539 10.03 14.59 -21.26
CA SER A 539 10.78 15.62 -20.53
C SER A 539 10.39 17.05 -20.90
N ARG A 540 9.53 17.25 -21.92
CA ARG A 540 9.11 18.57 -22.41
C ARG A 540 7.58 18.69 -22.51
N LEU A 541 7.09 19.92 -22.33
CA LEU A 541 5.66 20.26 -22.28
C LEU A 541 4.92 19.99 -23.61
N ASP A 542 5.62 20.05 -24.75
CA ASP A 542 5.04 19.84 -26.07
C ASP A 542 4.77 18.37 -26.38
N ASP A 543 5.55 17.44 -25.80
CA ASP A 543 5.32 15.99 -25.89
C ASP A 543 4.09 15.56 -25.07
N VAL A 544 3.81 16.30 -23.99
CA VAL A 544 2.60 16.15 -23.18
C VAL A 544 1.37 16.69 -23.93
N LYS A 545 1.52 17.79 -24.69
CA LYS A 545 0.43 18.34 -25.53
C LYS A 545 0.08 17.41 -26.70
N ALA A 546 1.07 16.85 -27.40
CA ALA A 546 0.83 15.89 -28.48
C ALA A 546 0.10 14.61 -28.01
N LEU A 547 0.39 14.15 -26.78
CA LEU A 547 -0.32 13.02 -26.15
C LEU A 547 -1.77 13.38 -25.77
N LEU A 548 -1.99 14.62 -25.30
CA LEU A 548 -3.31 15.13 -24.92
C LEU A 548 -4.16 15.53 -26.14
N ASP A 549 -3.55 15.85 -27.28
CA ASP A 549 -4.24 16.14 -28.55
C ASP A 549 -4.77 14.88 -29.25
N HIS A 550 -4.35 13.68 -28.84
CA HIS A 550 -4.83 12.40 -29.38
C HIS A 550 -5.79 11.63 -28.45
N HIS A 551 -5.92 12.04 -27.19
CA HIS A 551 -6.80 11.41 -26.22
C HIS A 551 -7.57 12.45 -25.40
N SER A 552 -8.90 12.33 -25.43
CA SER A 552 -9.91 13.22 -24.84
C SER A 552 -9.54 13.77 -23.44
N PRO A 553 -9.97 15.00 -23.06
CA PRO A 553 -9.54 15.74 -21.85
C PRO A 553 -9.83 15.10 -20.47
N ASP A 554 -10.41 13.90 -20.42
CA ASP A 554 -10.87 13.22 -19.20
C ASP A 554 -9.84 12.29 -18.53
N ALA A 555 -8.62 12.21 -19.08
CA ALA A 555 -7.60 11.26 -18.65
C ALA A 555 -7.14 11.45 -17.19
N TYR A 556 -7.23 12.67 -16.65
CA TYR A 556 -6.82 12.98 -15.28
C TYR A 556 -7.95 12.82 -14.22
N LEU A 557 -9.22 12.82 -14.63
CA LEU A 557 -10.36 12.54 -13.72
C LEU A 557 -10.55 11.03 -13.50
N ALA A 558 -10.35 10.21 -14.54
CA ALA A 558 -10.24 8.76 -14.43
C ALA A 558 -9.04 8.32 -13.58
N TYR A 559 -7.98 9.15 -13.58
CA TYR A 559 -6.77 8.99 -12.79
C TYR A 559 -7.04 9.13 -11.29
N VAL A 560 -7.84 10.11 -10.86
CA VAL A 560 -8.13 10.39 -9.44
C VAL A 560 -9.17 9.41 -8.85
N GLY A 561 -10.21 9.03 -9.59
CA GLY A 561 -11.23 8.07 -9.12
C GLY A 561 -10.70 6.64 -8.88
N GLU A 562 -9.65 6.26 -9.62
CA GLU A 562 -8.97 4.98 -9.44
C GLU A 562 -8.10 4.91 -8.17
N ARG A 563 -7.76 6.04 -7.55
CA ARG A 563 -6.80 6.11 -6.44
C ARG A 563 -7.43 6.33 -5.06
N THR A 564 -8.70 6.74 -4.98
CA THR A 564 -9.46 6.91 -3.73
C THR A 564 -10.46 5.78 -3.44
N MET A 565 -10.64 4.80 -4.34
CA MET A 565 -11.83 3.92 -4.34
C MET A 565 -13.17 4.68 -4.35
N ALA A 566 -13.18 5.93 -4.81
CA ALA A 566 -14.33 6.46 -5.52
C ALA A 566 -14.10 6.22 -7.02
N ARG A 567 -14.47 5.05 -7.55
CA ARG A 567 -15.00 5.06 -8.92
C ARG A 567 -16.51 5.13 -8.83
N PRO A 568 -17.16 6.02 -9.60
CA PRO A 568 -18.60 5.97 -9.72
C PRO A 568 -18.94 4.58 -10.25
N ALA A 569 -19.45 3.70 -9.38
CA ALA A 569 -20.49 2.81 -9.87
C ALA A 569 -21.53 3.74 -10.50
N PRO A 570 -22.09 3.40 -11.68
CA PRO A 570 -23.21 4.17 -12.22
C PRO A 570 -24.17 4.31 -11.06
N VAL A 571 -24.50 5.55 -10.72
CA VAL A 571 -25.18 5.92 -9.48
C VAL A 571 -26.43 5.04 -9.31
N ALA A 572 -26.26 3.90 -8.65
CA ALA A 572 -27.26 3.15 -7.93
C ALA A 572 -26.82 3.28 -6.47
N THR A 573 -26.87 4.54 -6.05
CA THR A 573 -26.65 5.09 -4.72
C THR A 573 -26.86 4.10 -3.58
N THR A 574 -25.83 3.90 -2.75
CA THR A 574 -26.05 3.49 -1.37
C THR A 574 -27.01 4.47 -0.70
N PHE A 575 -27.85 3.99 0.23
CA PHE A 575 -28.87 4.81 0.87
C PHE A 575 -28.28 6.12 1.40
N ALA A 576 -27.12 6.10 2.07
CA ALA A 576 -26.44 7.29 2.57
C ALA A 576 -26.02 8.30 1.48
N LEU A 577 -25.54 7.84 0.33
CA LEU A 577 -25.12 8.71 -0.78
C LEU A 577 -26.32 9.30 -1.55
N ALA A 578 -27.41 8.53 -1.74
CA ALA A 578 -28.66 9.08 -2.28
C ALA A 578 -29.35 10.01 -1.30
N PHE A 579 -29.34 9.65 -0.02
CA PHE A 579 -29.90 10.44 1.05
C PHE A 579 -29.16 11.78 1.16
N GLU A 580 -27.83 11.75 1.12
CA GLU A 580 -27.01 12.96 1.14
C GLU A 580 -27.19 13.80 -0.13
N ALA A 581 -27.26 13.19 -1.32
CA ALA A 581 -27.52 13.91 -2.55
C ALA A 581 -28.91 14.57 -2.56
N ALA A 582 -29.95 13.85 -2.12
CA ALA A 582 -31.32 14.36 -2.03
C ALA A 582 -31.46 15.45 -0.94
N ALA A 583 -30.82 15.25 0.22
CA ALA A 583 -30.77 16.23 1.30
C ALA A 583 -30.01 17.51 0.89
N ARG A 584 -28.88 17.37 0.18
CA ARG A 584 -28.04 18.50 -0.29
C ARG A 584 -28.71 19.29 -1.42
N THR A 585 -29.56 18.65 -2.23
CA THR A 585 -30.29 19.29 -3.33
C THR A 585 -31.67 19.83 -2.94
N GLY A 586 -32.12 19.61 -1.70
CA GLY A 586 -33.47 20.04 -1.29
C GLY A 586 -34.60 19.10 -1.76
N SER A 587 -34.28 17.97 -2.40
CA SER A 587 -35.27 17.13 -3.07
C SER A 587 -35.96 16.13 -2.13
N THR A 588 -37.09 16.52 -1.56
CA THR A 588 -37.94 15.65 -0.73
C THR A 588 -38.53 14.47 -1.51
N GLU A 589 -38.75 14.64 -2.81
CA GLU A 589 -39.26 13.59 -3.70
C GLU A 589 -38.22 12.47 -3.94
N ALA A 590 -36.94 12.85 -4.09
CA ALA A 590 -35.83 11.90 -4.15
C ALA A 590 -35.65 11.15 -2.82
N LEU A 591 -35.83 11.80 -1.67
CA LEU A 591 -35.84 11.13 -0.36
C LEU A 591 -37.02 10.15 -0.19
N ARG A 592 -38.23 10.51 -0.65
CA ARG A 592 -39.40 9.60 -0.62
C ARG A 592 -39.22 8.37 -1.50
N ALA A 593 -38.51 8.51 -2.63
CA ALA A 593 -38.16 7.38 -3.48
C ALA A 593 -37.20 6.39 -2.79
N LEU A 594 -36.36 6.87 -1.86
CA LEU A 594 -35.46 6.03 -1.07
C LEU A 594 -36.19 5.21 -0.01
N ILE A 595 -37.21 5.76 0.64
CA ILE A 595 -38.01 5.06 1.66
C ILE A 595 -38.57 3.74 1.11
N ARG A 596 -39.03 3.73 -0.15
CA ARG A 596 -39.60 2.53 -0.80
C ARG A 596 -38.61 1.39 -1.05
N ARG A 597 -37.30 1.68 -0.97
CA ARG A 597 -36.19 0.73 -1.25
C ARG A 597 -35.30 0.48 -0.03
N ALA A 598 -35.62 1.10 1.10
CA ALA A 598 -34.80 1.16 2.31
C ALA A 598 -35.18 0.08 3.33
N ARG A 599 -34.22 -0.37 4.15
CA ARG A 599 -34.51 -1.16 5.37
C ARG A 599 -35.24 -0.29 6.40
N SER A 600 -35.86 -0.87 7.44
CA SER A 600 -36.69 -0.13 8.39
C SER A 600 -35.99 1.10 9.02
N LEU A 601 -34.69 0.99 9.35
CA LEU A 601 -33.89 2.09 9.91
C LEU A 601 -33.64 3.24 8.93
N ASP A 602 -33.27 2.88 7.70
CA ASP A 602 -32.96 3.81 6.62
C ASP A 602 -34.23 4.58 6.21
N GLY A 603 -35.39 3.89 6.17
CA GLY A 603 -36.68 4.53 5.94
C GLY A 603 -37.01 5.61 6.98
N VAL A 604 -36.68 5.36 8.25
CA VAL A 604 -36.88 6.33 9.35
C VAL A 604 -35.98 7.55 9.20
N LEU A 605 -34.70 7.36 8.83
CA LEU A 605 -33.78 8.47 8.60
C LEU A 605 -34.23 9.35 7.42
N ALA A 606 -34.66 8.75 6.30
CA ALA A 606 -35.23 9.45 5.15
C ALA A 606 -36.49 10.25 5.52
N GLY A 607 -37.41 9.66 6.30
CA GLY A 607 -38.60 10.36 6.79
C GLY A 607 -38.25 11.59 7.63
N GLN A 608 -37.29 11.47 8.55
CA GLN A 608 -36.84 12.56 9.41
C GLN A 608 -36.14 13.69 8.64
N ALA A 609 -35.40 13.35 7.57
CA ALA A 609 -34.81 14.35 6.70
C ALA A 609 -35.84 15.10 5.86
N ILE A 610 -36.88 14.41 5.37
CA ILE A 610 -38.00 15.07 4.68
C ILE A 610 -38.70 16.04 5.62
N ALA A 611 -39.02 15.61 6.84
CA ALA A 611 -39.63 16.48 7.84
C ALA A 611 -38.75 17.72 8.11
N ALA A 612 -37.45 17.52 8.36
CA ALA A 612 -36.51 18.62 8.58
C ALA A 612 -36.40 19.58 7.39
N MET A 613 -36.38 19.07 6.16
CA MET A 613 -36.32 19.90 4.95
C MET A 613 -37.61 20.68 4.69
N GLU A 614 -38.76 20.18 5.17
CA GLU A 614 -40.03 20.88 5.17
C GLU A 614 -40.19 21.83 6.38
N GLY A 615 -39.14 22.00 7.20
CA GLY A 615 -39.16 22.84 8.40
C GLY A 615 -39.96 22.24 9.57
N ARG A 616 -40.32 20.96 9.48
CA ARG A 616 -41.12 20.24 10.47
C ARG A 616 -40.20 19.41 11.38
N VAL A 617 -40.58 19.32 12.64
CA VAL A 617 -39.87 18.50 13.64
C VAL A 617 -40.81 17.40 14.08
N GLU A 618 -40.48 16.16 13.71
CA GLU A 618 -41.26 14.97 14.07
C GLU A 618 -40.51 14.10 15.09
N PRO A 619 -41.22 13.40 15.98
CA PRO A 619 -40.62 12.40 16.85
C PRO A 619 -40.18 11.16 16.06
N PHE A 620 -39.12 10.49 16.50
CA PHE A 620 -38.64 9.26 15.86
C PHE A 620 -39.60 8.09 16.17
N PRO A 621 -40.06 7.32 15.17
CA PRO A 621 -40.95 6.17 15.35
C PRO A 621 -40.16 4.93 15.83
N LEU A 622 -39.75 4.96 17.09
CA LEU A 622 -38.89 3.95 17.72
C LEU A 622 -39.54 2.56 17.84
N ASP A 623 -40.86 2.51 17.76
CA ASP A 623 -41.69 1.30 17.77
C ASP A 623 -41.55 0.46 16.47
N GLN A 624 -41.01 1.05 15.40
CA GLN A 624 -40.86 0.42 14.07
C GLN A 624 -39.46 -0.17 13.82
N ILE A 625 -38.56 -0.13 14.81
CA ILE A 625 -37.14 -0.47 14.67
C ILE A 625 -36.78 -1.73 15.50
N GLY A 626 -36.15 -2.73 14.87
CA GLY A 626 -35.71 -3.96 15.55
C GLY A 626 -34.60 -3.75 16.60
N THR A 627 -34.48 -4.67 17.56
CA THR A 627 -33.69 -4.54 18.80
C THR A 627 -32.22 -4.16 18.62
N GLY A 628 -31.57 -4.56 17.52
CA GLY A 628 -30.16 -4.21 17.23
C GLY A 628 -29.93 -2.77 16.76
N GLY A 629 -30.91 -2.13 16.11
CA GLY A 629 -30.81 -0.74 15.64
C GLY A 629 -31.19 0.30 16.71
N ALA A 630 -31.96 -0.12 17.72
CA ALA A 630 -32.56 0.74 18.73
C ALA A 630 -31.54 1.41 19.68
N ALA A 631 -30.38 0.80 19.94
CA ALA A 631 -29.38 1.35 20.86
C ALA A 631 -28.61 2.55 20.26
N ARG A 632 -28.24 2.49 18.97
CA ARG A 632 -27.55 3.59 18.27
C ARG A 632 -28.50 4.77 18.00
N LEU A 633 -29.78 4.49 17.72
CA LEU A 633 -30.78 5.54 17.55
C LEU A 633 -31.19 6.20 18.86
N ARG A 634 -31.15 5.49 20.00
CA ARG A 634 -31.41 6.11 21.31
C ARG A 634 -30.43 7.24 21.61
N LEU A 635 -29.14 7.08 21.31
CA LEU A 635 -28.16 8.17 21.46
C LEU A 635 -28.50 9.41 20.60
N LEU A 636 -28.96 9.18 19.37
CA LEU A 636 -29.38 10.27 18.47
C LEU A 636 -30.70 10.92 18.94
N VAL A 637 -31.65 10.12 19.43
CA VAL A 637 -32.92 10.59 20.00
C VAL A 637 -32.68 11.37 21.29
N ASP A 638 -31.83 10.90 22.19
CA ASP A 638 -31.44 11.58 23.43
C ASP A 638 -30.71 12.89 23.12
N HIS A 639 -29.89 12.90 22.07
CA HIS A 639 -29.23 14.12 21.55
C HIS A 639 -30.22 15.13 20.97
N PHE A 640 -31.32 14.69 20.35
CA PHE A 640 -32.38 15.57 19.85
C PHE A 640 -33.45 15.93 20.91
N ALA A 641 -33.60 15.14 21.97
CA ALA A 641 -34.58 15.33 23.04
C ALA A 641 -34.09 16.25 24.17
N ASN A 642 -32.77 16.41 24.34
CA ASN A 642 -32.18 17.32 25.33
C ASN A 642 -32.31 18.80 24.91
N THR A 643 -33.48 19.37 25.22
CA THR A 643 -33.88 20.78 25.42
C THR A 643 -33.44 21.90 24.47
N ASN A 644 -32.67 21.65 23.42
CA ASN A 644 -32.50 22.57 22.30
C ASN A 644 -32.50 21.76 21.01
N ALA A 645 -33.69 21.50 20.46
CA ALA A 645 -33.80 20.85 19.16
C ALA A 645 -33.01 21.68 18.13
N PRO A 646 -31.96 21.13 17.50
CA PRO A 646 -31.15 21.87 16.54
C PRO A 646 -32.03 22.34 15.39
N ALA A 647 -31.76 23.54 14.89
CA ALA A 647 -32.52 24.12 13.79
C ALA A 647 -32.56 23.14 12.60
N PRO A 648 -33.60 23.15 11.76
CA PRO A 648 -33.75 22.17 10.69
C PRO A 648 -32.50 21.96 9.79
N PRO A 649 -31.70 22.99 9.47
CA PRO A 649 -30.42 22.82 8.76
C PRO A 649 -29.36 22.02 9.52
N GLN A 650 -29.27 22.22 10.84
CA GLN A 650 -28.34 21.51 11.73
C GLN A 650 -28.82 20.08 11.98
N ARG A 651 -30.14 19.87 12.08
CA ARG A 651 -30.74 18.54 12.16
C ARG A 651 -30.48 17.72 10.89
N LEU A 652 -30.59 18.35 9.72
CA LEU A 652 -30.28 17.72 8.43
C LEU A 652 -28.79 17.36 8.31
N LEU A 653 -27.89 18.20 8.83
CA LEU A 653 -26.46 17.93 8.88
C LEU A 653 -26.14 16.72 9.78
N LEU A 654 -26.73 16.65 10.97
CA LEU A 654 -26.58 15.52 11.89
C LEU A 654 -27.17 14.22 11.34
N LEU A 655 -28.29 14.27 10.62
CA LEU A 655 -28.88 13.11 9.94
C LEU A 655 -28.01 12.62 8.77
N ARG A 656 -27.32 13.54 8.06
CA ARG A 656 -26.34 13.20 7.01
C ARG A 656 -25.11 12.52 7.61
N ASP A 657 -24.58 13.05 8.70
CA ASP A 657 -23.41 12.48 9.39
C ASP A 657 -23.74 11.11 10.00
N MET A 658 -24.94 10.94 10.55
CA MET A 658 -25.42 9.64 11.05
C MET A 658 -25.54 8.62 9.91
N ALA A 659 -26.18 8.97 8.79
CA ALA A 659 -26.31 8.09 7.62
C ALA A 659 -24.93 7.70 7.04
N ALA A 660 -23.96 8.62 7.05
CA ALA A 660 -22.59 8.35 6.65
C ALA A 660 -21.82 7.47 7.66
N SER A 661 -22.06 7.60 8.97
CA SER A 661 -21.40 6.81 10.01
C SER A 661 -21.72 5.31 9.96
N PHE A 662 -22.88 4.93 9.41
CA PHE A 662 -23.25 3.54 9.20
C PHE A 662 -22.38 2.84 8.14
N LEU A 663 -21.63 3.58 7.30
CA LEU A 663 -20.59 3.00 6.42
C LEU A 663 -19.36 2.51 7.19
N SER A 664 -19.18 2.90 8.47
CA SER A 664 -17.97 2.63 9.24
C SER A 664 -18.09 1.48 10.26
N THR A 665 -19.26 0.84 10.44
CA THR A 665 -19.42 -0.14 11.53
C THR A 665 -20.17 -1.44 11.22
N ASP A 666 -20.71 -1.67 10.03
CA ASP A 666 -21.41 -2.93 9.72
C ASP A 666 -20.60 -3.82 8.75
N MET A 667 -19.41 -4.24 9.20
CA MET A 667 -18.84 -5.54 8.82
C MET A 667 -19.35 -6.56 9.84
N ALA A 668 -20.47 -7.21 9.54
CA ALA A 668 -20.94 -8.39 10.27
C ALA A 668 -21.12 -9.56 9.30
N PHE A 669 -20.30 -10.59 9.48
CA PHE A 669 -20.52 -11.92 8.89
C PHE A 669 -21.81 -12.53 9.46
N PRO A 670 -22.67 -13.15 8.64
CA PRO A 670 -23.58 -14.17 9.14
C PRO A 670 -22.89 -15.53 9.08
N ALA A 671 -22.54 -16.06 10.25
CA ALA A 671 -22.34 -17.48 10.45
C ALA A 671 -23.70 -18.20 10.55
N ARG A 672 -23.74 -19.41 9.98
CA ARG A 672 -24.84 -20.40 9.93
C ARG A 672 -25.96 -20.08 8.93
N LEU A 673 -26.09 -20.97 7.95
CA LEU A 673 -27.17 -21.95 7.85
C LEU A 673 -26.67 -23.15 7.02
N LEU A 674 -26.11 -24.18 7.68
CA LEU A 674 -26.47 -25.54 7.27
C LEU A 674 -27.96 -25.70 7.61
N PRO A 675 -28.76 -26.33 6.75
CA PRO A 675 -30.17 -26.52 7.02
C PRO A 675 -30.28 -27.53 8.16
N ALA A 676 -30.96 -27.15 9.25
CA ALA A 676 -31.62 -28.16 10.05
C ALA A 676 -32.84 -28.65 9.25
N ALA A 677 -33.12 -29.95 9.16
CA ALA A 677 -32.75 -31.00 10.12
C ALA A 677 -31.26 -31.27 10.35
#